data_AF-A0A821J9D0-F1
#
_entry.id   AF-A0A821J9D0-F1
#
_cell.length_a   1.000
_cell.length_b   1.000
_cell.length_c   1.000
_cell.angle_alpha   90.00
_cell.angle_beta   90.00
_cell.angle_gamma   90.00
#
_symmetry.space_group_name_H-M   'P 1'
#
loop_
_entity.id
_entity.type
_entity.pdbx_description
1 polymer ?
#
loop_
_entity_poly.entity_id
_entity_poly.type
_entity_poly.pdbx_seq_one_letter_code
_entity_poly.pdbx_strand_id
1 'polypeptide(L)'
;MMNASCPGCKTSGGISNISFSFRGQDRIREAMHSVFLFHAIKAGLDMGIVNAGQIPIYNDIDPRLRELCEACIFNTRSTATEELLEYAQQLKLNSSTNDNNKVGKEEESWRMNTTVEERLQYSLVKGIDKYIIDDMEEARKNYSRPLHIIEGPLMNGMSEVGELFGAGKMFLPQVIKSARVMKKAVNYLIPFMEEEKQQNIKLLQQQGNTTISGLDSQYTIVMATVKGDVHDIGKNIVGVVLGCNNYRVIDLGVMTPCDKILKIAKEENADFIGLSGLITPSLDEMIIVAKEMQRLNFNIPLLIGGATTSKQHTAVKIAPRYHNAPVIHVLDASKSVVVCGNLLNKDKKEDYIEDIAEDYNDIRDDYYANLKQIRTISINDARKKRWISENENFNIIKPTFLGIKIFNNIDIEKLINYIDWKPFFDAMQIRGKYPNRGYPKLFDCKEVGTQARIVFNDAQKILSNIVAHKIFSIRAVIGFYPCQTLGDDILIYDPQDSKKQIATLFGLRQQTERDSNIYMCLSDFISSTNIDYIGLFALAVFNVEQEAQRLVQKETDDYSSIILKLLGDRLAEACAEYLHECVRRELWAYASNENLSIKDLLSVKYQGIRPAAGYPTQPDHTEKLTIWKLLNVKESIGIELTESLAMQPPSSVSGLYMAHPESTYFAVGKINQDQVHEYADRKGMSIKEVEKWLSSILAYDVDSQ
;
A
#
# COMPACT_ATOMS: atom_id res chain seq x y z
N MET A 1 22.32 44.96 18.31
CA MET A 1 22.37 46.24 17.55
C MET A 1 21.12 46.45 16.70
N MET A 2 20.67 45.52 15.85
CA MET A 2 19.47 45.74 15.00
C MET A 2 18.18 45.98 15.79
N ASN A 3 17.90 45.21 16.85
CA ASN A 3 16.68 45.40 17.67
C ASN A 3 16.68 46.73 18.46
N ALA A 4 17.86 47.32 18.69
CA ALA A 4 17.97 48.63 19.33
C ALA A 4 17.80 49.78 18.32
N SER A 5 18.21 49.58 17.07
CA SER A 5 18.11 50.58 15.99
C SER A 5 16.74 50.58 15.29
N CYS A 6 16.01 49.45 15.29
CA CYS A 6 14.71 49.29 14.65
C CYS A 6 13.70 48.58 15.58
N PRO A 7 13.10 49.29 16.56
CA PRO A 7 12.14 48.69 17.48
C PRO A 7 10.92 48.11 16.75
N GLY A 8 10.55 46.86 17.07
CA GLY A 8 9.38 46.17 16.48
C GLY A 8 9.66 45.38 15.19
N CYS A 9 10.83 45.50 14.58
CA CYS A 9 11.24 44.68 13.45
C CYS A 9 11.78 43.32 13.91
N LYS A 10 11.38 42.23 13.22
CA LYS A 10 11.94 40.89 13.40
C LYS A 10 13.10 40.62 12.44
N THR A 11 14.06 39.81 12.85
CA THR A 11 15.26 39.46 12.11
C THR A 11 15.22 38.01 11.61
N SER A 12 15.51 37.80 10.32
CA SER A 12 15.60 36.47 9.71
C SER A 12 16.89 36.34 8.91
N GLY A 13 17.58 35.19 9.01
CA GLY A 13 18.88 34.98 8.37
C GLY A 13 19.12 33.55 7.89
N GLY A 14 19.74 33.41 6.72
CA GLY A 14 20.22 32.14 6.18
C GLY A 14 21.52 31.68 6.86
N ILE A 15 21.41 30.78 7.84
CA ILE A 15 22.53 30.37 8.71
C ILE A 15 23.52 29.45 7.96
N SER A 16 23.03 28.71 6.96
CA SER A 16 23.82 27.71 6.23
C SER A 16 25.05 28.26 5.48
N ASN A 17 25.13 29.57 5.26
CA ASN A 17 26.26 30.21 4.59
C ASN A 17 27.51 30.34 5.50
N ILE A 18 27.34 30.32 6.82
CA ILE A 18 28.43 30.44 7.79
C ILE A 18 29.41 29.27 7.68
N SER A 19 28.90 28.08 7.32
CA SER A 19 29.69 26.86 7.21
C SER A 19 30.03 26.48 5.77
N PHE A 20 29.89 27.41 4.81
CA PHE A 20 30.02 27.14 3.38
C PHE A 20 31.37 26.51 3.00
N SER A 21 32.46 26.98 3.60
CA SER A 21 33.82 26.49 3.35
C SER A 21 34.03 25.03 3.76
N PHE A 22 33.13 24.46 4.57
CA PHE A 22 33.20 23.09 5.09
C PHE A 22 32.22 22.13 4.39
N ARG A 23 31.78 22.44 3.16
CA ARG A 23 30.91 21.56 2.36
C ARG A 23 31.45 20.12 2.30
N GLY A 24 30.59 19.16 2.62
CA GLY A 24 30.94 17.73 2.71
C GLY A 24 31.48 17.30 4.07
N GLN A 25 31.52 18.19 5.08
CA GLN A 25 31.94 17.88 6.45
C GLN A 25 30.81 18.21 7.44
N ASP A 26 29.73 17.44 7.38
CA ASP A 26 28.47 17.79 8.06
C ASP A 26 28.64 17.96 9.59
N ARG A 27 29.45 17.12 10.24
CA ARG A 27 29.74 17.25 11.69
C ARG A 27 30.28 18.63 12.11
N ILE A 28 31.15 19.25 11.31
CA ILE A 28 31.68 20.59 11.59
C ILE A 28 30.64 21.66 11.27
N ARG A 29 29.92 21.50 10.15
CA ARG A 29 28.89 22.45 9.73
C ARG A 29 27.77 22.56 10.75
N GLU A 30 27.32 21.42 11.25
CA GLU A 30 26.28 21.30 12.28
C GLU A 30 26.72 21.92 13.60
N ALA A 31 27.97 21.66 14.04
CA ALA A 31 28.55 22.30 15.21
C ALA A 31 28.64 23.83 15.05
N MET A 32 29.10 24.34 13.90
CA MET A 32 29.15 25.78 13.63
C MET A 32 27.76 26.42 13.65
N HIS A 33 26.74 25.77 13.10
CA HIS A 33 25.37 26.28 13.14
C HIS A 33 24.82 26.33 14.56
N SER A 34 25.06 25.28 15.36
CA SER A 34 24.61 25.22 16.76
C SER A 34 25.28 26.29 17.62
N VAL A 35 26.60 26.44 17.51
CA VAL A 35 27.35 27.51 18.20
C VAL A 35 26.86 28.89 17.78
N PHE A 36 26.71 29.14 16.48
CA PHE A 36 26.22 30.44 16.00
C PHE A 36 24.83 30.75 16.54
N LEU A 37 23.89 29.81 16.45
CA LEU A 37 22.52 29.99 16.92
C LEU A 37 22.44 30.21 18.43
N PHE A 38 23.23 29.46 19.22
CA PHE A 38 23.28 29.63 20.67
C PHE A 38 23.60 31.08 21.08
N HIS A 39 24.51 31.73 20.36
CA HIS A 39 24.87 33.13 20.62
C HIS A 39 23.96 34.14 19.91
N ALA A 40 23.55 33.86 18.67
CA ALA A 40 22.71 34.75 17.88
C ALA A 40 21.29 34.89 18.46
N ILE A 41 20.72 33.83 19.02
CA ILE A 41 19.43 33.87 19.72
C ILE A 41 19.53 34.78 20.95
N LYS A 42 20.59 34.64 21.76
CA LYS A 42 20.86 35.53 22.91
C LYS A 42 21.06 36.99 22.49
N ALA A 43 21.61 37.20 21.29
CA ALA A 43 21.80 38.52 20.70
C ALA A 43 20.54 39.10 20.03
N GLY A 44 19.43 38.34 19.98
CA GLY A 44 18.12 38.79 19.51
C GLY A 44 17.72 38.36 18.09
N LEU A 45 18.28 37.26 17.56
CA LEU A 45 17.83 36.66 16.29
C LEU A 45 16.44 36.00 16.45
N ASP A 46 15.45 36.41 15.64
CA ASP A 46 14.08 35.90 15.72
C ASP A 46 13.83 34.61 14.91
N MET A 47 14.52 34.45 13.77
CA MET A 47 14.34 33.31 12.89
C MET A 47 15.65 32.95 12.16
N GLY A 48 16.05 31.68 12.23
CA GLY A 48 17.15 31.13 11.44
C GLY A 48 16.65 30.16 10.38
N ILE A 49 17.09 30.33 9.12
CA ILE A 49 16.86 29.33 8.06
C ILE A 49 18.02 28.33 8.09
N VAL A 50 17.74 27.14 8.60
CA VAL A 50 18.70 26.07 8.89
C VAL A 50 17.98 24.71 8.86
N ASN A 51 18.71 23.62 8.64
CA ASN A 51 18.15 22.27 8.81
C ASN A 51 18.03 21.92 10.30
N ALA A 52 16.87 22.18 10.90
CA ALA A 52 16.64 22.01 12.35
C ALA A 52 16.91 20.59 12.87
N GLY A 53 16.70 19.56 12.05
CA GLY A 53 16.96 18.16 12.42
C GLY A 53 18.44 17.76 12.48
N GLN A 54 19.34 18.66 12.08
CA GLN A 54 20.79 18.46 12.04
C GLN A 54 21.53 19.38 13.03
N ILE A 55 20.83 20.03 13.96
CA ILE A 55 21.48 20.92 14.94
C ILE A 55 21.75 20.12 16.22
N PRO A 56 23.01 19.82 16.56
CA PRO A 56 23.33 19.20 17.84
C PRO A 56 23.05 20.16 18.99
N ILE A 57 22.73 19.63 20.17
CA ILE A 57 22.61 20.43 21.39
C ILE A 57 24.00 21.01 21.69
N TYR A 58 24.07 22.33 21.94
CA TYR A 58 25.34 23.05 22.14
C TYR A 58 26.27 22.42 23.21
N ASN A 59 25.69 21.80 24.25
CA ASN A 59 26.44 21.13 25.31
C ASN A 59 26.98 19.75 24.91
N ASP A 60 26.40 19.11 23.89
CA ASP A 60 26.77 17.76 23.42
C ASP A 60 27.85 17.81 22.32
N ILE A 61 28.20 19.02 21.86
CA ILE A 61 29.32 19.22 20.93
C ILE A 61 30.61 18.91 21.67
N ASP A 62 31.47 18.09 21.04
CA ASP A 62 32.84 17.82 21.50
C ASP A 62 33.51 19.12 21.99
N PRO A 63 34.00 19.20 23.24
CA PRO A 63 34.49 20.44 23.82
C PRO A 63 35.55 21.14 22.97
N ARG A 64 36.44 20.36 22.34
CA ARG A 64 37.49 20.88 21.45
C ARG A 64 36.91 21.45 20.16
N LEU A 65 35.98 20.74 19.50
CA LEU A 65 35.29 21.25 18.31
C LEU A 65 34.47 22.51 18.62
N ARG A 66 33.78 22.55 19.76
CA ARG A 66 33.00 23.71 20.20
C ARG A 66 33.87 24.94 20.37
N GLU A 67 35.01 24.79 21.05
CA GLU A 67 35.98 25.86 21.27
C GLU A 67 36.55 26.40 19.93
N LEU A 68 36.87 25.52 18.99
CA LEU A 68 37.34 25.91 17.66
C LEU A 68 36.26 26.65 16.85
N CYS A 69 35.01 26.17 16.90
CA CYS A 69 33.88 26.84 16.25
C CYS A 69 33.62 28.22 16.85
N GLU A 70 33.67 28.37 18.18
CA GLU A 70 33.54 29.67 18.85
C GLU A 70 34.67 30.62 18.49
N ALA A 71 35.91 30.13 18.51
CA ALA A 71 37.08 30.93 18.14
C ALA A 71 36.99 31.44 16.70
N CYS A 72 36.47 30.61 15.78
CA CYS A 72 36.24 30.98 14.39
C CYS A 72 35.08 31.98 14.23
N ILE A 73 33.94 31.76 14.89
CA ILE A 73 32.75 32.63 14.79
C ILE A 73 32.98 34.01 15.40
N PHE A 74 33.62 34.08 16.56
CA PHE A 74 33.93 35.34 17.24
C PHE A 74 35.26 35.95 16.81
N ASN A 75 36.02 35.27 15.96
CA ASN A 75 37.35 35.67 15.51
C ASN A 75 38.29 36.02 16.69
N THR A 76 38.30 35.20 17.74
CA THR A 76 39.07 35.47 18.97
C THR A 76 40.54 35.06 18.87
N ARG A 77 40.89 34.23 17.88
CA ARG A 77 42.26 33.76 17.61
C ARG A 77 42.56 33.85 16.12
N SER A 78 43.74 34.36 15.76
CA SER A 78 44.18 34.46 14.36
C SER A 78 44.39 33.09 13.69
N THR A 79 44.63 32.04 14.47
CA THR A 79 44.87 30.66 14.00
C THR A 79 43.61 29.79 13.95
N ALA A 80 42.45 30.29 14.40
CA ALA A 80 41.23 29.48 14.56
C ALA A 80 40.77 28.79 13.26
N THR A 81 40.92 29.46 12.12
CA THR A 81 40.56 28.90 10.81
C THR A 81 41.49 27.75 10.41
N GLU A 82 42.79 27.87 10.65
CA GLU A 82 43.79 26.84 10.34
C GLU A 82 43.61 25.63 11.25
N GLU A 83 43.42 25.85 12.56
CA GLU A 83 43.16 24.78 13.53
C GLU A 83 41.87 24.01 13.24
N LEU A 84 40.80 24.71 12.83
CA LEU A 84 39.53 24.08 12.44
C LEU A 84 39.66 23.28 11.13
N LEU A 85 40.49 23.74 10.19
CA LEU A 85 40.83 23.03 8.95
C LEU A 85 41.71 21.79 9.20
N GLU A 86 42.66 21.87 10.14
CA GLU A 86 43.46 20.71 10.56
C GLU A 86 42.58 19.67 11.27
N TYR A 87 41.67 20.10 12.14
CA TYR A 87 40.70 19.20 12.80
C TYR A 87 39.78 18.51 11.77
N ALA A 88 39.33 19.25 10.76
CA ALA A 88 38.61 18.74 9.59
C ALA A 88 39.41 17.67 8.83
N GLN A 89 40.70 17.89 8.59
CA GLN A 89 41.56 16.92 7.89
C GLN A 89 41.81 15.67 8.73
N GLN A 90 42.00 15.81 10.05
CA GLN A 90 42.13 14.67 10.98
C GLN A 90 40.87 13.79 11.00
N LEU A 91 39.67 14.41 10.99
CA LEU A 91 38.41 13.69 10.86
C LEU A 91 38.30 12.92 9.54
N LYS A 92 38.80 13.52 8.44
CA LYS A 92 38.84 12.89 7.10
C LYS A 92 39.82 11.72 7.02
N LEU A 93 40.99 11.83 7.65
CA LEU A 93 42.01 10.77 7.69
C LEU A 93 41.53 9.55 8.49
N ASN A 94 40.80 9.79 9.58
CA ASN A 94 40.16 8.73 10.37
C ASN A 94 38.97 8.07 9.66
N SER A 95 38.40 8.72 8.65
CA SER A 95 37.33 8.15 7.79
C SER A 95 37.85 7.59 6.46
N SER A 96 39.13 7.82 6.10
CA SER A 96 39.74 7.36 4.83
C SER A 96 40.79 6.26 4.99
N THR A 97 41.01 5.74 6.20
CA THR A 97 41.90 4.59 6.46
C THR A 97 41.20 3.50 7.27
N ASN A 98 40.40 2.67 6.59
CA ASN A 98 40.36 1.18 6.69
C ASN A 98 39.07 0.62 6.07
N ASP A 99 38.99 0.66 4.74
CA ASP A 99 38.14 -0.27 3.98
C ASP A 99 38.94 -1.54 3.66
N ASN A 100 38.29 -2.69 3.88
CA ASN A 100 38.64 -4.05 3.43
C ASN A 100 39.33 -5.05 4.39
N ASN A 101 39.69 -4.70 5.63
CA ASN A 101 40.13 -5.71 6.63
C ASN A 101 39.52 -5.56 8.03
N LYS A 102 38.54 -4.66 8.21
CA LYS A 102 37.82 -4.40 9.47
C LYS A 102 36.33 -4.76 9.45
N VAL A 103 35.81 -5.28 8.34
CA VAL A 103 34.37 -5.59 8.18
C VAL A 103 33.90 -6.66 9.18
N GLY A 104 34.77 -7.55 9.67
CA GLY A 104 34.42 -8.51 10.71
C GLY A 104 34.44 -7.99 12.17
N LYS A 105 35.05 -6.81 12.45
CA LYS A 105 35.19 -6.29 13.82
C LYS A 105 34.18 -5.20 14.19
N GLU A 106 33.64 -4.46 13.23
CA GLU A 106 32.60 -3.46 13.49
C GLU A 106 31.19 -4.07 13.63
N GLU A 107 30.90 -5.19 12.94
CA GLU A 107 29.61 -5.89 13.03
C GLU A 107 29.28 -6.42 14.44
N GLU A 108 30.29 -6.60 15.31
CA GLU A 108 30.11 -7.13 16.67
C GLU A 108 30.39 -6.09 17.77
N SER A 109 30.66 -4.84 17.42
CA SER A 109 30.96 -3.77 18.39
C SER A 109 29.83 -3.52 19.39
N TRP A 110 28.56 -3.62 18.95
CA TRP A 110 27.37 -3.50 19.80
C TRP A 110 27.18 -4.66 20.79
N ARG A 111 27.90 -5.77 20.60
CA ARG A 111 27.90 -6.91 21.53
C ARG A 111 28.99 -6.80 22.59
N MET A 112 30.01 -5.97 22.36
CA MET A 112 31.13 -5.81 23.28
C MET A 112 30.73 -4.84 24.40
N ASN A 113 30.84 -5.29 25.66
CA ASN A 113 30.56 -4.51 26.88
C ASN A 113 29.11 -4.00 27.01
N THR A 114 28.12 -4.72 26.47
CA THR A 114 26.69 -4.41 26.59
C THR A 114 25.93 -5.52 27.31
N THR A 115 24.86 -5.16 28.02
CA THR A 115 23.96 -6.09 28.72
C THR A 115 23.13 -6.91 27.73
N VAL A 116 22.55 -8.05 28.15
CA VAL A 116 21.69 -8.85 27.27
C VAL A 116 20.45 -8.07 26.84
N GLU A 117 19.92 -7.22 27.73
CA GLU A 117 18.79 -6.33 27.47
C GLU A 117 19.09 -5.33 26.35
N GLU A 118 20.24 -4.65 26.42
CA GLU A 118 20.69 -3.71 25.39
C GLU A 118 20.94 -4.42 24.06
N ARG A 119 21.47 -5.64 24.08
CA ARG A 119 21.66 -6.46 22.88
C ARG A 119 20.34 -6.85 22.23
N LEU A 120 19.35 -7.26 23.02
CA LEU A 120 18.00 -7.58 22.54
C LEU A 120 17.32 -6.35 21.94
N GLN A 121 17.39 -5.20 22.61
CA GLN A 121 16.84 -3.93 22.12
C GLN A 121 17.51 -3.50 20.81
N TYR A 122 18.85 -3.52 20.75
CA TYR A 122 19.59 -3.17 19.54
C TYR A 122 19.25 -4.11 18.37
N SER A 123 19.17 -5.42 18.63
CA SER A 123 18.82 -6.42 17.62
C SER A 123 17.41 -6.19 17.05
N LEU A 124 16.45 -5.83 17.89
CA LEU A 124 15.09 -5.47 17.46
C LEU A 124 15.09 -4.20 16.60
N VAL A 125 15.68 -3.10 17.08
CA VAL A 125 15.69 -1.81 16.37
C VAL A 125 16.40 -1.91 15.02
N LYS A 126 17.49 -2.69 14.93
CA LYS A 126 18.23 -2.91 13.69
C LYS A 126 17.69 -4.05 12.81
N GLY A 127 16.78 -4.88 13.32
CA GLY A 127 16.23 -6.02 12.60
C GLY A 127 17.25 -7.15 12.39
N ILE A 128 18.15 -7.36 13.34
CA ILE A 128 19.21 -8.39 13.32
C ILE A 128 18.70 -9.67 13.98
N ASP A 129 18.61 -10.77 13.22
CA ASP A 129 18.09 -12.05 13.71
C ASP A 129 19.17 -13.11 13.96
N LYS A 130 20.43 -12.79 13.65
CA LYS A 130 21.58 -13.71 13.67
C LYS A 130 21.87 -14.29 15.05
N TYR A 131 21.79 -13.45 16.10
CA TYR A 131 22.17 -13.81 17.47
C TYR A 131 20.99 -13.85 18.44
N ILE A 132 19.77 -13.66 17.95
CA ILE A 132 18.60 -13.46 18.82
C ILE A 132 18.34 -14.67 19.73
N ILE A 133 18.55 -15.90 19.25
CA ILE A 133 18.31 -17.11 20.04
C ILE A 133 19.30 -17.20 21.19
N ASP A 134 20.58 -16.91 20.94
CA ASP A 134 21.63 -16.95 21.96
C ASP A 134 21.40 -15.88 23.03
N ASP A 135 21.05 -14.67 22.62
CA ASP A 135 20.71 -13.58 23.54
C ASP A 135 19.44 -13.89 24.34
N MET A 136 18.45 -14.57 23.74
CA MET A 136 17.24 -15.00 24.44
C MET A 136 17.51 -16.10 25.47
N GLU A 137 18.42 -17.04 25.19
CA GLU A 137 18.80 -18.07 26.17
C GLU A 137 19.57 -17.47 27.36
N GLU A 138 20.41 -16.47 27.12
CA GLU A 138 21.07 -15.73 28.20
C GLU A 138 20.06 -14.94 29.04
N ALA A 139 19.13 -14.22 28.40
CA ALA A 139 18.05 -13.53 29.11
C ALA A 139 17.16 -14.52 29.89
N ARG A 140 16.86 -15.69 29.33
CA ARG A 140 16.06 -16.74 30.00
C ARG A 140 16.68 -17.21 31.32
N LYS A 141 18.01 -17.22 31.42
CA LYS A 141 18.72 -17.56 32.66
C LYS A 141 18.72 -16.42 33.68
N ASN A 142 18.65 -15.18 33.22
CA ASN A 142 18.72 -13.98 34.06
C ASN A 142 17.35 -13.56 34.61
N TYR A 143 16.25 -13.89 33.91
CA TYR A 143 14.89 -13.54 34.32
C TYR A 143 14.19 -14.70 35.03
N SER A 144 13.40 -14.38 36.06
CA SER A 144 12.64 -15.36 36.84
C SER A 144 11.49 -16.00 36.08
N ARG A 145 10.91 -15.28 35.12
CA ARG A 145 9.82 -15.75 34.25
C ARG A 145 10.14 -15.41 32.79
N PRO A 146 10.01 -16.36 31.86
CA PRO A 146 10.09 -16.09 30.42
C PRO A 146 9.23 -14.92 29.96
N LEU A 147 8.03 -14.76 30.54
CA LEU A 147 7.12 -13.65 30.21
C LEU A 147 7.75 -12.26 30.44
N HIS A 148 8.57 -12.11 31.50
CA HIS A 148 9.20 -10.81 31.81
C HIS A 148 10.23 -10.38 30.75
N ILE A 149 10.79 -11.33 29.98
CA ILE A 149 11.70 -11.00 28.88
C ILE A 149 10.92 -10.37 27.72
N ILE A 150 9.69 -10.85 27.51
CA ILE A 150 8.77 -10.27 26.53
C ILE A 150 8.38 -8.87 27.01
N GLU A 151 7.80 -8.76 28.21
CA GLU A 151 7.29 -7.50 28.77
C GLU A 151 8.37 -6.45 29.05
N GLY A 152 9.63 -6.87 29.22
CA GLY A 152 10.78 -6.01 29.48
C GLY A 152 11.58 -5.68 28.21
N PRO A 153 12.74 -6.31 27.99
CA PRO A 153 13.68 -5.90 26.94
C PRO A 153 13.10 -5.97 25.52
N LEU A 154 12.26 -6.97 25.22
CA LEU A 154 11.67 -7.06 23.88
C LEU A 154 10.63 -5.96 23.65
N MET A 155 9.72 -5.72 24.60
CA MET A 155 8.72 -4.65 24.49
C MET A 155 9.35 -3.25 24.51
N ASN A 156 10.44 -3.04 25.25
CA ASN A 156 11.19 -1.78 25.21
C ASN A 156 11.77 -1.51 23.82
N GLY A 157 12.37 -2.52 23.19
CA GLY A 157 12.87 -2.39 21.81
C GLY A 157 11.77 -2.12 20.79
N MET A 158 10.62 -2.77 20.94
CA MET A 158 9.48 -2.54 20.06
C MET A 158 8.82 -1.17 20.27
N SER A 159 8.82 -0.64 21.49
CA SER A 159 8.36 0.72 21.79
C SER A 159 9.26 1.75 21.10
N GLU A 160 10.57 1.58 21.14
CA GLU A 160 11.52 2.44 20.42
C GLU A 160 11.30 2.38 18.89
N VAL A 161 11.05 1.18 18.34
CA VAL A 161 10.70 1.02 16.91
C VAL A 161 9.42 1.80 16.57
N GLY A 162 8.40 1.73 17.44
CA GLY A 162 7.15 2.48 17.29
C GLY A 162 7.37 4.00 17.32
N GLU A 163 8.16 4.50 18.26
CA GLU A 163 8.51 5.93 18.38
C GLU A 163 9.30 6.43 17.15
N LEU A 164 10.31 5.68 16.71
CA LEU A 164 11.11 6.02 15.53
C LEU A 164 10.27 6.02 14.25
N PHE A 165 9.34 5.07 14.12
CA PHE A 165 8.41 5.02 12.99
C PHE A 165 7.43 6.20 13.03
N GLY A 166 6.84 6.50 14.18
CA GLY A 166 5.96 7.65 14.38
C GLY A 166 6.66 9.00 14.12
N ALA A 167 7.95 9.10 14.45
CA ALA A 167 8.78 10.28 14.18
C ALA A 167 9.29 10.35 12.73
N GLY A 168 9.00 9.36 11.87
CA GLY A 168 9.47 9.29 10.48
C GLY A 168 10.98 9.05 10.35
N LYS A 169 11.65 8.55 11.40
CA LYS A 169 13.07 8.18 11.43
C LYS A 169 13.31 6.72 11.04
N MET A 170 12.27 5.90 11.11
CA MET A 170 12.25 4.51 10.67
C MET A 170 11.14 4.33 9.64
N PHE A 171 11.33 3.41 8.70
CA PHE A 171 10.36 3.16 7.62
C PHE A 171 9.77 1.77 7.76
N LEU A 172 8.61 1.57 7.14
CA LEU A 172 7.87 0.31 7.19
C LEU A 172 8.72 -0.95 6.92
N PRO A 173 9.63 -0.99 5.94
CA PRO A 173 10.47 -2.17 5.70
C PRO A 173 11.32 -2.56 6.92
N GLN A 174 11.79 -1.57 7.67
CA GLN A 174 12.59 -1.81 8.88
C GLN A 174 11.70 -2.28 10.02
N VAL A 175 10.50 -1.71 10.18
CA VAL A 175 9.51 -2.13 11.19
C VAL A 175 9.15 -3.60 11.00
N ILE A 176 8.94 -4.04 9.75
CA ILE A 176 8.64 -5.46 9.45
C ILE A 176 9.86 -6.35 9.78
N LYS A 177 11.10 -5.90 9.51
CA LYS A 177 12.31 -6.63 9.92
C LYS A 177 12.44 -6.74 11.44
N SER A 178 12.10 -5.69 12.20
CA SER A 178 12.07 -5.72 13.67
C SER A 178 11.02 -6.70 14.18
N ALA A 179 9.82 -6.70 13.58
CA ALA A 179 8.76 -7.65 13.92
C ALA A 179 9.18 -9.11 13.75
N ARG A 180 9.94 -9.41 12.68
CA ARG A 180 10.52 -10.74 12.44
C ARG A 180 11.45 -11.16 13.57
N VAL A 181 12.35 -10.28 14.01
CA VAL A 181 13.25 -10.55 15.13
C VAL A 181 12.45 -10.80 16.41
N MET A 182 11.43 -9.98 16.68
CA MET A 182 10.52 -10.13 17.82
C MET A 182 9.81 -11.49 17.81
N LYS A 183 9.19 -11.88 16.68
CA LYS A 183 8.49 -13.17 16.58
C LYS A 183 9.45 -14.35 16.76
N LYS A 184 10.66 -14.29 16.19
CA LYS A 184 11.69 -15.32 16.37
C LYS A 184 12.11 -15.45 17.84
N ALA A 185 12.24 -14.33 18.56
CA ALA A 185 12.52 -14.30 19.99
C ALA A 185 11.38 -14.88 20.83
N VAL A 186 10.12 -14.50 20.55
CA VAL A 186 8.94 -15.01 21.26
C VAL A 186 8.74 -16.51 21.00
N ASN A 187 8.86 -16.97 19.76
CA ASN A 187 8.74 -18.38 19.40
C ASN A 187 9.74 -19.27 20.17
N TYR A 188 10.92 -18.75 20.44
CA TYR A 188 11.91 -19.44 21.28
C TYR A 188 11.43 -19.60 22.73
N LEU A 189 10.68 -18.63 23.28
CA LEU A 189 10.18 -18.66 24.65
C LEU A 189 8.89 -19.50 24.84
N ILE A 190 8.10 -19.72 23.78
CA ILE A 190 6.81 -20.43 23.86
C ILE A 190 6.91 -21.77 24.62
N PRO A 191 7.86 -22.68 24.31
CA PRO A 191 7.95 -23.97 25.03
C PRO A 191 8.17 -23.78 26.53
N PHE A 192 8.99 -22.82 26.92
CA PHE A 192 9.29 -22.53 28.34
C PHE A 192 8.10 -21.90 29.06
N MET A 193 7.33 -21.05 28.36
CA MET A 193 6.09 -20.47 28.90
C MET A 193 5.00 -21.53 29.08
N GLU A 194 4.89 -22.47 28.15
CA GLU A 194 3.95 -23.60 28.26
C GLU A 194 4.33 -24.53 29.41
N GLU A 195 5.62 -24.83 29.59
CA GLU A 195 6.13 -25.60 30.72
C GLU A 195 5.84 -24.89 32.06
N GLU A 196 6.11 -23.59 32.16
CA GLU A 196 5.80 -22.80 33.37
C GLU A 196 4.29 -22.76 33.63
N LYS A 197 3.46 -22.57 32.60
CA LYS A 197 1.99 -22.58 32.71
C LYS A 197 1.49 -23.94 33.19
N GLN A 198 2.03 -25.04 32.66
CA GLN A 198 1.68 -26.40 33.12
C GLN A 198 2.14 -26.66 34.56
N GLN A 199 3.31 -26.16 34.97
CA GLN A 199 3.79 -26.25 36.35
C GLN A 199 2.90 -25.44 37.31
N ASN A 200 2.53 -24.22 36.93
CA ASN A 200 1.61 -23.39 37.68
C ASN A 200 0.20 -24.01 37.74
N ILE A 201 -0.32 -24.60 36.66
CA ILE A 201 -1.59 -25.35 36.69
C ILE A 201 -1.50 -26.53 37.67
N LYS A 202 -0.40 -27.29 37.68
CA LYS A 202 -0.20 -28.41 38.63
C LYS A 202 -0.12 -27.93 40.08
N LEU A 203 0.51 -26.79 40.35
CA LEU A 203 0.60 -26.17 41.68
C LEU A 203 -0.73 -25.58 42.15
N LEU A 204 -1.48 -24.94 41.25
CA LEU A 204 -2.80 -24.34 41.50
C LEU A 204 -3.88 -25.40 41.72
N GLN A 205 -3.81 -26.54 41.01
CA GLN A 205 -4.67 -27.71 41.28
C GLN A 205 -4.44 -28.32 42.67
N GLN A 206 -3.27 -28.13 43.28
CA GLN A 206 -2.97 -28.55 44.66
C GLN A 206 -3.42 -27.52 45.70
N GLN A 207 -3.67 -26.26 45.32
CA GLN A 207 -4.03 -25.16 46.23
C GLN A 207 -5.47 -24.63 46.09
N GLY A 208 -6.28 -25.21 45.20
CA GLY A 208 -7.72 -24.91 45.10
C GLY A 208 -8.08 -23.54 44.51
N ASN A 209 -7.15 -22.88 43.80
CA ASN A 209 -7.39 -21.59 43.13
C ASN A 209 -7.24 -21.73 41.61
N THR A 210 -8.21 -21.26 40.85
CA THR A 210 -8.37 -21.55 39.41
C THR A 210 -8.14 -20.36 38.46
N THR A 211 -7.52 -19.27 38.91
CA THR A 211 -7.29 -18.10 38.04
C THR A 211 -5.81 -17.82 37.82
N ILE A 212 -5.38 -17.96 36.57
CA ILE A 212 -4.08 -17.52 36.06
C ILE A 212 -4.32 -16.17 35.38
N SER A 213 -4.18 -15.07 36.12
CA SER A 213 -4.21 -13.71 35.58
C SER A 213 -2.77 -13.28 35.23
N GLY A 214 -2.46 -13.17 33.94
CA GLY A 214 -1.13 -12.78 33.48
C GLY A 214 -0.96 -12.69 31.97
N LEU A 215 -1.95 -13.14 31.18
CA LEU A 215 -2.03 -12.91 29.73
C LEU A 215 -3.06 -11.81 29.37
N ASP A 216 -3.75 -11.25 30.38
CA ASP A 216 -4.98 -10.45 30.23
C ASP A 216 -4.76 -8.95 29.95
N SER A 217 -3.52 -8.51 29.70
CA SER A 217 -3.17 -7.09 29.50
C SER A 217 -3.00 -6.67 28.04
N GLN A 218 -3.18 -7.58 27.08
CA GLN A 218 -2.98 -7.30 25.66
C GLN A 218 -4.30 -7.02 24.93
N TYR A 219 -4.43 -5.82 24.34
CA TYR A 219 -5.61 -5.47 23.53
C TYR A 219 -5.67 -6.35 22.28
N THR A 220 -6.86 -6.87 21.98
CA THR A 220 -7.10 -7.81 20.89
C THR A 220 -7.78 -7.13 19.71
N ILE A 221 -7.24 -7.32 18.50
CA ILE A 221 -7.89 -6.91 17.25
C ILE A 221 -8.14 -8.12 16.36
N VAL A 222 -9.39 -8.27 15.92
CA VAL A 222 -9.75 -9.24 14.87
C VAL A 222 -9.71 -8.53 13.53
N MET A 223 -8.87 -9.04 12.62
CA MET A 223 -8.69 -8.48 11.28
C MET A 223 -9.14 -9.47 10.21
N ALA A 224 -9.81 -8.97 9.16
CA ALA A 224 -10.26 -9.81 8.06
C ALA A 224 -10.27 -9.03 6.74
N THR A 225 -9.86 -9.69 5.65
CA THR A 225 -10.27 -9.26 4.31
C THR A 225 -11.69 -9.79 4.09
N VAL A 226 -12.60 -8.88 3.74
CA VAL A 226 -14.04 -9.15 3.69
C VAL A 226 -14.40 -10.22 2.67
N LYS A 227 -15.63 -10.74 2.81
CA LYS A 227 -16.20 -11.77 1.95
C LYS A 227 -16.01 -11.47 0.46
N GLY A 228 -15.63 -12.48 -0.30
CA GLY A 228 -15.36 -12.39 -1.73
C GLY A 228 -14.03 -11.73 -2.14
N ASP A 229 -13.36 -10.96 -1.27
CA ASP A 229 -12.08 -10.33 -1.60
C ASP A 229 -10.89 -11.21 -1.16
N VAL A 230 -9.81 -11.17 -1.93
CA VAL A 230 -8.67 -12.09 -1.84
C VAL A 230 -7.35 -11.39 -1.53
N HIS A 231 -7.33 -10.07 -1.54
CA HIS A 231 -6.09 -9.31 -1.38
C HIS A 231 -5.84 -8.97 0.08
N ASP A 232 -4.62 -9.26 0.55
CA ASP A 232 -4.28 -9.15 1.96
C ASP A 232 -2.95 -8.44 2.26
N ILE A 233 -2.19 -8.00 1.24
CA ILE A 233 -0.87 -7.37 1.45
C ILE A 233 -0.97 -6.20 2.44
N GLY A 234 -1.92 -5.28 2.22
CA GLY A 234 -2.15 -4.14 3.12
C GLY A 234 -2.59 -4.57 4.52
N LYS A 235 -3.49 -5.56 4.63
CA LYS A 235 -3.95 -6.13 5.91
C LYS A 235 -2.78 -6.73 6.70
N ASN A 236 -1.92 -7.50 6.03
CA ASN A 236 -0.78 -8.16 6.66
C ASN A 236 0.23 -7.13 7.17
N ILE A 237 0.46 -6.06 6.41
CA ILE A 237 1.27 -4.92 6.85
C ILE A 237 0.68 -4.29 8.13
N VAL A 238 -0.63 -4.01 8.16
CA VAL A 238 -1.29 -3.46 9.35
C VAL A 238 -1.18 -4.42 10.54
N GLY A 239 -1.39 -5.72 10.34
CA GLY A 239 -1.27 -6.73 11.38
C GLY A 239 0.14 -6.81 11.96
N VAL A 240 1.17 -6.75 11.13
CA VAL A 240 2.58 -6.69 11.59
C VAL A 240 2.82 -5.43 12.41
N VAL A 241 2.40 -4.25 11.93
CA VAL A 241 2.61 -2.97 12.62
C VAL A 241 1.85 -2.90 13.95
N LEU A 242 0.62 -3.42 14.02
CA LEU A 242 -0.13 -3.50 15.28
C LEU A 242 0.51 -4.51 16.24
N GLY A 243 0.98 -5.66 15.76
CA GLY A 243 1.74 -6.61 16.56
C GLY A 243 3.00 -5.98 17.17
N CYS A 244 3.68 -5.09 16.44
CA CYS A 244 4.80 -4.31 16.95
C CYS A 244 4.44 -3.35 18.09
N ASN A 245 3.17 -2.97 18.21
CA ASN A 245 2.68 -2.02 19.21
C ASN A 245 1.87 -2.71 20.33
N ASN A 246 2.21 -3.97 20.62
CA ASN A 246 1.62 -4.78 21.68
C ASN A 246 0.13 -5.09 21.51
N TYR A 247 -0.36 -5.22 20.28
CA TYR A 247 -1.72 -5.73 20.04
C TYR A 247 -1.69 -7.23 19.73
N ARG A 248 -2.65 -7.98 20.28
CA ARG A 248 -2.93 -9.36 19.88
C ARG A 248 -3.72 -9.34 18.59
N VAL A 249 -3.06 -9.59 17.47
CA VAL A 249 -3.68 -9.57 16.13
C VAL A 249 -4.17 -10.95 15.74
N ILE A 250 -5.49 -11.09 15.56
CA ILE A 250 -6.13 -12.31 15.07
C ILE A 250 -6.54 -12.08 13.62
N ASP A 251 -5.73 -12.59 12.70
CA ASP A 251 -5.98 -12.49 11.27
C ASP A 251 -6.82 -13.68 10.77
N LEU A 252 -8.04 -13.41 10.33
CA LEU A 252 -8.97 -14.43 9.82
C LEU A 252 -8.71 -14.82 8.36
N GLY A 253 -7.77 -14.14 7.70
CA GLY A 253 -7.41 -14.34 6.31
C GLY A 253 -8.31 -13.56 5.34
N VAL A 254 -8.57 -14.18 4.19
CA VAL A 254 -9.28 -13.58 3.06
C VAL A 254 -10.62 -14.26 2.81
N MET A 255 -11.50 -13.58 2.06
CA MET A 255 -12.87 -14.01 1.80
C MET A 255 -13.64 -14.37 3.07
N THR A 256 -13.42 -13.63 4.16
CA THR A 256 -13.97 -14.01 5.46
C THR A 256 -15.44 -13.59 5.56
N PRO A 257 -16.37 -14.53 5.78
CA PRO A 257 -17.78 -14.22 5.97
C PRO A 257 -18.05 -13.37 7.22
N CYS A 258 -19.06 -12.49 7.17
CA CYS A 258 -19.44 -11.62 8.28
C CYS A 258 -19.72 -12.40 9.59
N ASP A 259 -20.46 -13.50 9.51
CA ASP A 259 -20.77 -14.35 10.66
C ASP A 259 -19.51 -14.89 11.34
N LYS A 260 -18.50 -15.31 10.56
CA LYS A 260 -17.21 -15.75 11.10
C LYS A 260 -16.46 -14.61 11.78
N ILE A 261 -16.42 -13.42 11.19
CA ILE A 261 -15.76 -12.24 11.78
C ILE A 261 -16.37 -11.94 13.15
N LEU A 262 -17.69 -11.82 13.21
CA LEU A 262 -18.40 -11.45 14.44
C LEU A 262 -18.36 -12.56 15.49
N LYS A 263 -18.42 -13.83 15.06
CA LYS A 263 -18.29 -14.98 15.96
C LYS A 263 -16.94 -14.97 16.66
N ILE A 264 -15.84 -14.91 15.90
CA ILE A 264 -14.49 -14.93 16.48
C ILE A 264 -14.24 -13.68 17.33
N ALA A 265 -14.73 -12.51 16.91
CA ALA A 265 -14.61 -11.29 17.71
C ALA A 265 -15.27 -11.41 19.10
N LYS A 266 -16.39 -12.14 19.21
CA LYS A 266 -17.01 -12.45 20.51
C LYS A 266 -16.24 -13.52 21.29
N GLU A 267 -15.85 -14.61 20.64
CA GLU A 267 -15.12 -15.72 21.29
C GLU A 267 -13.78 -15.26 21.88
N GLU A 268 -13.11 -14.35 21.19
CA GLU A 268 -11.79 -13.83 21.54
C GLU A 268 -11.82 -12.52 22.33
N ASN A 269 -13.01 -12.06 22.73
CA ASN A 269 -13.23 -10.77 23.41
C ASN A 269 -12.44 -9.62 22.77
N ALA A 270 -12.59 -9.46 21.45
CA ALA A 270 -11.85 -8.46 20.70
C ALA A 270 -12.20 -7.04 21.15
N ASP A 271 -11.20 -6.17 21.26
CA ASP A 271 -11.35 -4.74 21.52
C ASP A 271 -11.59 -3.94 20.24
N PHE A 272 -11.19 -4.49 19.09
CA PHE A 272 -11.32 -3.87 17.77
C PHE A 272 -11.68 -4.91 16.70
N ILE A 273 -12.45 -4.49 15.70
CA ILE A 273 -12.61 -5.22 14.43
C ILE A 273 -12.03 -4.38 13.30
N GLY A 274 -11.13 -4.96 12.51
CA GLY A 274 -10.54 -4.33 11.32
C GLY A 274 -10.96 -5.04 10.03
N LEU A 275 -11.51 -4.29 9.07
CA LEU A 275 -11.92 -4.80 7.77
C LEU A 275 -11.03 -4.26 6.65
N SER A 276 -10.65 -5.14 5.73
CA SER A 276 -9.85 -4.83 4.54
C SER A 276 -10.61 -5.15 3.24
N GLY A 277 -10.50 -4.28 2.24
CA GLY A 277 -11.06 -4.50 0.89
C GLY A 277 -10.28 -3.76 -0.22
N LEU A 278 -10.11 -4.41 -1.37
CA LEU A 278 -9.42 -3.90 -2.56
C LEU A 278 -10.38 -3.54 -3.70
N ILE A 279 -11.48 -4.28 -3.88
CA ILE A 279 -12.42 -4.07 -4.99
C ILE A 279 -13.70 -3.36 -4.53
N THR A 280 -14.45 -2.75 -5.46
CA THR A 280 -15.66 -1.97 -5.12
C THR A 280 -16.76 -2.81 -4.44
N PRO A 281 -17.00 -4.09 -4.80
CA PRO A 281 -17.99 -4.91 -4.07
C PRO A 281 -17.64 -5.14 -2.59
N SER A 282 -16.37 -5.02 -2.21
CA SER A 282 -15.92 -5.17 -0.82
C SER A 282 -16.50 -4.09 0.09
N LEU A 283 -16.87 -2.92 -0.46
CA LEU A 283 -17.48 -1.84 0.29
C LEU A 283 -18.87 -2.21 0.81
N ASP A 284 -19.66 -2.95 0.02
CA ASP A 284 -20.98 -3.42 0.43
C ASP A 284 -20.88 -4.44 1.58
N GLU A 285 -19.89 -5.33 1.53
CA GLU A 285 -19.64 -6.29 2.61
C GLU A 285 -19.28 -5.58 3.93
N MET A 286 -18.54 -4.47 3.87
CA MET A 286 -18.26 -3.66 5.06
C MET A 286 -19.52 -3.01 5.63
N ILE A 287 -20.46 -2.56 4.78
CA ILE A 287 -21.77 -2.06 5.20
C ILE A 287 -22.57 -3.16 5.89
N ILE A 288 -22.55 -4.40 5.35
CA ILE A 288 -23.22 -5.56 5.95
C ILE A 288 -22.64 -5.85 7.34
N VAL A 289 -21.31 -5.87 7.49
CA VAL A 289 -20.66 -6.09 8.78
C VAL A 289 -21.08 -5.03 9.80
N ALA A 290 -21.10 -3.74 9.42
CA ALA A 290 -21.55 -2.67 10.31
C ALA A 290 -23.02 -2.84 10.75
N LYS A 291 -23.92 -3.17 9.81
CA LYS A 291 -25.34 -3.46 10.11
C LYS A 291 -25.48 -4.64 11.07
N GLU A 292 -24.73 -5.71 10.85
CA GLU A 292 -24.77 -6.92 11.70
C GLU A 292 -24.14 -6.68 13.08
N MET A 293 -23.08 -5.87 13.17
CA MET A 293 -22.53 -5.42 14.46
C MET A 293 -23.57 -4.67 15.28
N GLN A 294 -24.33 -3.76 14.65
CA GLN A 294 -25.43 -3.05 15.30
C GLN A 294 -26.53 -4.02 15.73
N ARG A 295 -26.97 -4.92 14.84
CA ARG A 295 -28.01 -5.92 15.12
C ARG A 295 -27.65 -6.83 16.29
N LEU A 296 -26.37 -7.17 16.42
CA LEU A 296 -25.84 -8.06 17.46
C LEU A 296 -25.31 -7.32 18.71
N ASN A 297 -25.57 -6.01 18.81
CA ASN A 297 -25.20 -5.13 19.93
C ASN A 297 -23.71 -5.19 20.29
N PHE A 298 -22.82 -5.16 19.30
CA PHE A 298 -21.41 -4.90 19.56
C PHE A 298 -21.23 -3.47 20.10
N ASN A 299 -20.19 -3.26 20.90
CA ASN A 299 -19.84 -1.95 21.49
C ASN A 299 -18.34 -1.64 21.32
N ILE A 300 -17.70 -2.26 20.33
CA ILE A 300 -16.27 -2.10 20.04
C ILE A 300 -16.07 -1.34 18.72
N PRO A 301 -15.01 -0.55 18.57
CA PRO A 301 -14.75 0.20 17.34
C PRO A 301 -14.59 -0.68 16.11
N LEU A 302 -15.05 -0.17 14.97
CA LEU A 302 -14.90 -0.79 13.64
C LEU A 302 -13.92 0.04 12.80
N LEU A 303 -12.80 -0.57 12.43
CA LEU A 303 -11.77 0.05 11.59
C LEU A 303 -11.94 -0.39 10.14
N ILE A 304 -12.01 0.57 9.22
CA ILE A 304 -12.19 0.35 7.79
C ILE A 304 -10.93 0.75 7.04
N GLY A 305 -10.39 -0.15 6.21
CA GLY A 305 -9.22 0.14 5.37
C GLY A 305 -9.17 -0.68 4.08
N GLY A 306 -8.18 -0.36 3.24
CA GLY A 306 -7.97 -1.00 1.94
C GLY A 306 -8.17 -0.04 0.75
N ALA A 307 -7.75 -0.44 -0.45
CA ALA A 307 -7.55 0.49 -1.57
C ALA A 307 -8.84 1.17 -2.07
N THR A 308 -9.98 0.48 -2.00
CA THR A 308 -11.28 1.06 -2.40
C THR A 308 -11.97 1.83 -1.30
N THR A 309 -11.47 1.73 -0.06
CA THR A 309 -12.04 2.46 1.06
C THR A 309 -11.64 3.93 1.03
N SER A 310 -12.50 4.78 1.58
CA SER A 310 -12.21 6.19 1.74
C SER A 310 -12.92 6.74 2.97
N LYS A 311 -12.40 7.86 3.47
CA LYS A 311 -13.03 8.61 4.55
C LYS A 311 -14.46 9.00 4.19
N GLN A 312 -14.66 9.51 2.97
CA GLN A 312 -15.98 9.89 2.45
C GLN A 312 -16.95 8.71 2.39
N HIS A 313 -16.56 7.57 1.80
CA HIS A 313 -17.43 6.39 1.75
C HIS A 313 -17.78 5.89 3.15
N THR A 314 -16.81 5.86 4.05
CA THR A 314 -17.02 5.40 5.44
C THR A 314 -18.00 6.30 6.17
N ALA A 315 -17.83 7.62 6.10
CA ALA A 315 -18.70 8.61 6.74
C ALA A 315 -20.15 8.58 6.22
N VAL A 316 -20.32 8.36 4.92
CA VAL A 316 -21.62 8.42 4.24
C VAL A 316 -22.37 7.09 4.29
N LYS A 317 -21.68 5.95 4.09
CA LYS A 317 -22.36 4.66 3.84
C LYS A 317 -22.17 3.61 4.94
N ILE A 318 -21.06 3.65 5.69
CA ILE A 318 -20.74 2.61 6.70
C ILE A 318 -21.07 3.10 8.12
N ALA A 319 -20.50 4.23 8.54
CA ALA A 319 -20.68 4.79 9.88
C ALA A 319 -22.15 4.97 10.30
N PRO A 320 -23.08 5.41 9.43
CA PRO A 320 -24.49 5.51 9.78
C PRO A 320 -25.20 4.18 10.05
N ARG A 321 -24.52 3.03 9.88
CA ARG A 321 -25.09 1.70 10.10
C ARG A 321 -24.72 1.09 11.45
N TYR A 322 -23.81 1.72 12.19
CA TYR A 322 -23.35 1.27 13.50
C TYR A 322 -23.13 2.46 14.44
N HIS A 323 -23.95 2.54 15.49
CA HIS A 323 -24.03 3.69 16.40
C HIS A 323 -23.46 3.41 17.79
N ASN A 324 -23.31 2.13 18.14
CA ASN A 324 -22.88 1.75 19.49
C ASN A 324 -21.40 2.06 19.78
N ALA A 325 -20.58 2.22 18.74
CA ALA A 325 -19.15 2.54 18.85
C ALA A 325 -18.65 3.20 17.53
N PRO A 326 -17.50 3.88 17.53
CA PRO A 326 -17.03 4.60 16.35
C PRO A 326 -16.66 3.65 15.19
N VAL A 327 -17.04 4.06 13.97
CA VAL A 327 -16.55 3.49 12.71
C VAL A 327 -15.51 4.44 12.14
N ILE A 328 -14.27 4.00 11.96
CA ILE A 328 -13.16 4.88 11.57
C ILE A 328 -12.45 4.33 10.33
N HIS A 329 -12.37 5.17 9.29
CA HIS A 329 -11.51 4.93 8.15
C HIS A 329 -10.04 5.18 8.51
N VAL A 330 -9.20 4.17 8.30
CA VAL A 330 -7.77 4.21 8.58
C VAL A 330 -7.00 4.16 7.26
N LEU A 331 -6.27 5.24 6.96
CA LEU A 331 -5.61 5.44 5.67
C LEU A 331 -4.49 4.42 5.40
N ASP A 332 -3.68 4.14 6.42
CA ASP A 332 -2.50 3.28 6.29
C ASP A 332 -2.11 2.68 7.65
N ALA A 333 -1.15 1.75 7.61
CA ALA A 333 -0.67 1.04 8.80
C ALA A 333 0.03 1.94 9.84
N SER A 334 0.55 3.11 9.48
CA SER A 334 1.12 4.03 10.47
C SER A 334 0.01 4.70 11.30
N LYS A 335 -1.12 4.99 10.65
CA LYS A 335 -2.27 5.60 11.30
C LYS A 335 -3.06 4.61 12.15
N SER A 336 -3.05 3.31 11.86
CA SER A 336 -3.77 2.32 12.66
C SER A 336 -3.33 2.32 14.12
N VAL A 337 -2.03 2.43 14.39
CA VAL A 337 -1.47 2.49 15.76
C VAL A 337 -1.97 3.71 16.51
N VAL A 338 -1.95 4.88 15.85
CA VAL A 338 -2.39 6.15 16.45
C VAL A 338 -3.89 6.11 16.76
N VAL A 339 -4.70 5.60 15.83
CA VAL A 339 -6.15 5.45 16.00
C VAL A 339 -6.47 4.53 17.17
N CYS A 340 -5.89 3.33 17.21
CA CYS A 340 -6.11 2.40 18.32
C CYS A 340 -5.62 3.00 19.65
N GLY A 341 -4.44 3.63 19.67
CA GLY A 341 -3.90 4.27 20.87
C GLY A 341 -4.80 5.37 21.44
N ASN A 342 -5.36 6.23 20.59
CA ASN A 342 -6.31 7.26 21.02
C ASN A 342 -7.61 6.65 21.56
N LEU A 343 -8.12 5.59 20.94
CA LEU A 343 -9.36 4.91 21.37
C LEU A 343 -9.22 4.14 22.69
N LEU A 344 -7.99 3.80 23.08
CA LEU A 344 -7.68 3.13 24.36
C LEU A 344 -7.35 4.12 25.47
N ASN A 345 -6.94 5.34 25.13
CA ASN A 345 -6.56 6.35 26.10
C ASN A 345 -7.80 6.99 26.74
N LYS A 346 -8.04 6.71 28.03
CA LYS A 346 -9.22 7.19 28.76
C LYS A 346 -9.40 8.71 28.73
N ASP A 347 -8.31 9.48 28.69
CA ASP A 347 -8.36 10.94 28.73
C ASP A 347 -8.62 11.56 27.35
N LYS A 348 -8.32 10.83 26.27
CA LYS A 348 -8.44 11.33 24.88
C LYS A 348 -9.56 10.67 24.08
N LYS A 349 -10.09 9.56 24.57
CA LYS A 349 -11.01 8.71 23.83
C LYS A 349 -12.29 9.44 23.46
N GLU A 350 -12.90 10.13 24.42
CA GLU A 350 -14.18 10.82 24.22
C GLU A 350 -14.02 11.97 23.22
N ASP A 351 -13.09 12.88 23.47
CA ASP A 351 -12.73 13.97 22.55
C ASP A 351 -12.43 13.46 21.13
N TYR A 352 -11.65 12.38 21.01
CA TYR A 352 -11.30 11.83 19.69
C TYR A 352 -12.49 11.23 18.95
N ILE A 353 -13.45 10.64 19.67
CA ILE A 353 -14.68 10.10 19.07
C ILE A 353 -15.58 11.26 18.61
N GLU A 354 -15.69 12.32 19.40
CA GLU A 354 -16.45 13.52 19.05
C GLU A 354 -15.87 14.21 17.81
N ASP A 355 -14.55 14.42 17.76
CA ASP A 355 -13.85 15.01 16.61
C ASP A 355 -14.15 14.24 15.31
N ILE A 356 -14.10 12.90 15.36
CA ILE A 356 -14.37 12.04 14.19
C ILE A 356 -15.85 12.11 13.80
N ALA A 357 -16.76 12.18 14.78
CA ALA A 357 -18.19 12.26 14.52
C ALA A 357 -18.56 13.58 13.83
N GLU A 358 -18.01 14.71 14.30
CA GLU A 358 -18.19 16.03 13.67
C GLU A 358 -17.68 16.05 12.23
N ASP A 359 -16.44 15.62 12.04
CA ASP A 359 -15.79 15.53 10.72
C ASP A 359 -16.57 14.62 9.75
N TYR A 360 -17.17 13.53 10.24
CA TYR A 360 -17.99 12.64 9.40
C TYR A 360 -19.37 13.23 9.09
N ASN A 361 -19.92 14.07 9.97
CA ASN A 361 -21.15 14.80 9.70
C ASN A 361 -20.91 15.86 8.61
N ASP A 362 -19.84 16.64 8.72
CA ASP A 362 -19.47 17.65 7.72
C ASP A 362 -19.28 17.01 6.33
N ILE A 363 -18.50 15.92 6.27
CA ILE A 363 -18.29 15.17 5.02
C ILE A 363 -19.61 14.66 4.43
N ARG A 364 -20.54 14.23 5.27
CA ARG A 364 -21.83 13.69 4.83
C ARG A 364 -22.73 14.79 4.29
N ASP A 365 -22.78 15.92 4.97
CA ASP A 365 -23.56 17.09 4.55
C ASP A 365 -23.03 17.64 3.22
N ASP A 366 -21.71 17.79 3.09
CA ASP A 366 -21.04 18.18 1.84
C ASP A 366 -21.33 17.19 0.71
N TYR A 367 -21.28 15.89 1.00
CA TYR A 367 -21.56 14.86 0.00
C TYR A 367 -22.99 14.96 -0.55
N TYR A 368 -23.99 15.05 0.32
CA TYR A 368 -25.39 15.14 -0.11
C TYR A 368 -25.72 16.49 -0.75
N ALA A 369 -25.08 17.58 -0.32
CA ALA A 369 -25.19 18.87 -0.97
C ALA A 369 -24.62 18.81 -2.40
N ASN A 370 -23.44 18.22 -2.57
CA ASN A 370 -22.81 18.04 -3.88
C ASN A 370 -23.62 17.11 -4.79
N LEU A 371 -24.15 16.00 -4.26
CA LEU A 371 -24.96 15.05 -5.03
C LEU A 371 -26.17 15.74 -5.67
N LYS A 372 -26.83 16.67 -4.96
CA LYS A 372 -27.96 17.47 -5.47
C LYS A 372 -27.55 18.46 -6.56
N GLN A 373 -26.28 18.85 -6.62
CA GLN A 373 -25.75 19.76 -7.65
C GLN A 373 -25.27 19.03 -8.90
N ILE A 374 -25.06 17.71 -8.84
CA ILE A 374 -24.66 16.93 -10.01
C ILE A 374 -25.78 16.98 -11.04
N ARG A 375 -25.52 17.72 -12.12
CA ARG A 375 -26.41 17.72 -13.28
C ARG A 375 -26.03 16.58 -14.18
N THR A 376 -27.00 15.71 -14.45
CA THR A 376 -26.88 14.64 -15.42
C THR A 376 -27.83 14.90 -16.58
N ILE A 377 -27.44 14.46 -17.77
CA ILE A 377 -28.31 14.44 -18.94
C ILE A 377 -28.94 13.06 -19.12
N SER A 378 -30.05 12.99 -19.85
CA SER A 378 -30.68 11.71 -20.17
C SER A 378 -29.73 10.81 -20.97
N ILE A 379 -29.82 9.50 -20.79
CA ILE A 379 -29.00 8.53 -21.54
C ILE A 379 -29.18 8.71 -23.06
N ASN A 380 -30.39 9.04 -23.50
CA ASN A 380 -30.68 9.30 -24.91
C ASN A 380 -29.97 10.56 -25.43
N ASP A 381 -29.90 11.63 -24.64
CA ASP A 381 -29.18 12.84 -25.03
C ASP A 381 -27.66 12.65 -24.97
N ALA A 382 -27.17 11.85 -24.02
CA ALA A 382 -25.76 11.45 -23.97
C ALA A 382 -25.34 10.68 -25.22
N ARG A 383 -26.18 9.74 -25.70
CA ARG A 383 -25.94 8.99 -26.95
C ARG A 383 -25.93 9.87 -28.19
N LYS A 384 -26.78 10.90 -28.27
CA LYS A 384 -26.76 11.89 -29.37
C LYS A 384 -25.46 12.70 -29.39
N LYS A 385 -24.83 12.86 -28.22
CA LYS A 385 -23.59 13.60 -28.00
C LYS A 385 -22.41 12.65 -27.73
N ARG A 386 -22.47 11.45 -28.29
CA ARG A 386 -21.37 10.47 -28.20
C ARG A 386 -20.10 11.00 -28.84
N TRP A 387 -18.97 10.41 -28.46
CA TRP A 387 -17.74 10.64 -29.20
C TRP A 387 -17.86 10.03 -30.61
N ILE A 388 -17.34 10.73 -31.61
CA ILE A 388 -17.29 10.30 -33.00
C ILE A 388 -15.85 10.50 -33.45
N SER A 389 -15.25 9.46 -34.04
CA SER A 389 -13.88 9.52 -34.54
C SER A 389 -13.74 10.60 -35.61
N GLU A 390 -12.65 11.38 -35.53
CA GLU A 390 -12.28 12.34 -36.59
C GLU A 390 -11.68 11.62 -37.80
N ASN A 391 -11.31 10.34 -37.66
CA ASN A 391 -10.68 9.53 -38.69
C ASN A 391 -11.66 8.54 -39.34
N GLU A 392 -12.48 9.05 -40.25
CA GLU A 392 -13.45 8.23 -41.01
C GLU A 392 -12.81 7.09 -41.82
N ASN A 393 -11.50 7.16 -42.08
CA ASN A 393 -10.72 6.19 -42.84
C ASN A 393 -9.78 5.34 -41.98
N PHE A 394 -10.04 5.21 -40.67
CA PHE A 394 -9.25 4.31 -39.83
C PHE A 394 -9.29 2.88 -40.40
N ASN A 395 -8.11 2.34 -40.71
CA ASN A 395 -7.98 1.01 -41.27
C ASN A 395 -8.09 -0.04 -40.17
N ILE A 396 -9.22 -0.74 -40.13
CA ILE A 396 -9.44 -1.87 -39.22
C ILE A 396 -8.49 -3.00 -39.59
N ILE A 397 -7.52 -3.27 -38.72
CA ILE A 397 -6.54 -4.35 -38.90
C ILE A 397 -7.10 -5.64 -38.30
N LYS A 398 -7.21 -6.68 -39.14
CA LYS A 398 -7.57 -8.02 -38.70
C LYS A 398 -6.40 -8.64 -37.92
N PRO A 399 -6.62 -9.18 -36.69
CA PRO A 399 -5.60 -9.91 -35.95
C PRO A 399 -5.06 -11.11 -36.74
N THR A 400 -3.82 -11.52 -36.43
CA THR A 400 -3.15 -12.63 -37.14
C THR A 400 -3.84 -14.00 -36.94
N PHE A 401 -4.66 -14.13 -35.89
CA PHE A 401 -5.53 -15.28 -35.63
C PHE A 401 -6.83 -14.82 -34.96
N LEU A 402 -7.89 -15.64 -35.05
CA LEU A 402 -9.12 -15.48 -34.28
C LEU A 402 -9.33 -16.69 -33.38
N GLY A 403 -10.02 -16.51 -32.26
CA GLY A 403 -10.11 -17.50 -31.18
C GLY A 403 -9.03 -17.31 -30.13
N ILE A 404 -8.76 -18.36 -29.33
CA ILE A 404 -7.90 -18.28 -28.15
C ILE A 404 -6.47 -18.78 -28.42
N LYS A 405 -5.50 -18.20 -27.71
CA LYS A 405 -4.11 -18.64 -27.63
C LYS A 405 -3.67 -18.66 -26.18
N ILE A 406 -3.14 -19.81 -25.74
CA ILE A 406 -2.74 -20.06 -24.36
C ILE A 406 -1.22 -20.00 -24.25
N PHE A 407 -0.75 -19.35 -23.19
CA PHE A 407 0.65 -19.26 -22.80
C PHE A 407 0.82 -19.92 -21.43
N ASN A 408 1.31 -21.17 -21.42
CA ASN A 408 1.39 -21.97 -20.19
C ASN A 408 2.62 -21.66 -19.32
N ASN A 409 3.63 -20.99 -19.86
CA ASN A 409 4.81 -20.61 -19.10
C ASN A 409 5.51 -19.42 -19.77
N ILE A 410 5.22 -18.21 -19.30
CA ILE A 410 5.91 -17.00 -19.73
C ILE A 410 7.20 -16.88 -18.93
N ASP A 411 8.31 -16.67 -19.65
CA ASP A 411 9.62 -16.54 -19.05
C ASP A 411 9.74 -15.23 -18.25
N ILE A 412 10.04 -15.36 -16.95
CA ILE A 412 10.13 -14.26 -16.00
C ILE A 412 11.26 -13.31 -16.39
N GLU A 413 12.36 -13.82 -16.96
CA GLU A 413 13.50 -12.98 -17.36
C GLU A 413 13.10 -11.88 -18.35
N LYS A 414 12.16 -12.19 -19.25
CA LYS A 414 11.64 -11.21 -20.23
C LYS A 414 10.84 -10.10 -19.56
N LEU A 415 10.25 -10.35 -18.41
CA LEU A 415 9.36 -9.43 -17.70
C LEU A 415 10.10 -8.45 -16.81
N ILE A 416 11.34 -8.75 -16.40
CA ILE A 416 12.11 -7.94 -15.43
C ILE A 416 12.17 -6.47 -15.87
N ASN A 417 12.37 -6.24 -17.17
CA ASN A 417 12.48 -4.90 -17.73
C ASN A 417 11.14 -4.16 -17.82
N TYR A 418 10.00 -4.86 -17.74
CA TYR A 418 8.66 -4.28 -17.79
C TYR A 418 8.11 -3.93 -16.39
N ILE A 419 8.84 -4.26 -15.32
CA ILE A 419 8.39 -3.98 -13.96
C ILE A 419 8.36 -2.47 -13.70
N ASP A 420 7.16 -1.94 -13.44
CA ASP A 420 7.01 -0.65 -12.77
C ASP A 420 7.22 -0.82 -11.26
N TRP A 421 8.37 -0.32 -10.79
CA TRP A 421 8.76 -0.34 -9.38
C TRP A 421 8.08 0.73 -8.54
N LYS A 422 7.43 1.73 -9.13
CA LYS A 422 6.79 2.80 -8.34
C LYS A 422 5.71 2.23 -7.39
N PRO A 423 4.75 1.38 -7.83
CA PRO A 423 3.76 0.83 -6.91
C PRO A 423 4.35 -0.12 -5.86
N PHE A 424 5.49 -0.77 -6.15
CA PHE A 424 6.22 -1.56 -5.14
C PHE A 424 6.68 -0.67 -3.98
N PHE A 425 7.30 0.48 -4.27
CA PHE A 425 7.72 1.42 -3.22
C PHE A 425 6.54 2.09 -2.51
N ASP A 426 5.46 2.39 -3.23
CA ASP A 426 4.25 2.95 -2.64
C ASP A 426 3.62 1.98 -1.63
N ALA A 427 3.57 0.68 -1.93
CA ALA A 427 3.08 -0.36 -1.02
C ALA A 427 3.99 -0.54 0.20
N MET A 428 5.30 -0.40 0.02
CA MET A 428 6.29 -0.37 1.11
C MET A 428 6.33 0.97 1.87
N GLN A 429 5.43 1.91 1.55
CA GLN A 429 5.35 3.26 2.12
C GLN A 429 6.67 4.06 2.04
N ILE A 430 7.50 3.79 1.03
CA ILE A 430 8.74 4.54 0.79
C ILE A 430 8.45 5.62 -0.25
N ARG A 431 8.13 6.82 0.23
CA ARG A 431 7.81 7.97 -0.63
C ARG A 431 8.85 9.07 -0.47
N GLY A 432 9.42 9.51 -1.59
CA GLY A 432 10.33 10.66 -1.59
C GLY A 432 9.56 11.98 -1.58
N LYS A 433 10.28 13.09 -1.34
CA LYS A 433 9.75 14.43 -1.56
C LYS A 433 10.01 14.89 -3.00
N TYR A 434 9.19 15.82 -3.49
CA TYR A 434 9.46 16.45 -4.79
C TYR A 434 10.85 17.14 -4.77
N PRO A 435 11.68 17.00 -5.83
CA PRO A 435 11.43 16.37 -7.13
C PRO A 435 11.68 14.86 -7.23
N ASN A 436 12.11 14.22 -6.14
CA ASN A 436 12.54 12.81 -6.06
C ASN A 436 11.43 11.88 -5.52
N ARG A 437 10.16 12.17 -5.83
CA ARG A 437 9.01 11.51 -5.19
C ARG A 437 8.86 10.03 -5.53
N GLY A 438 9.17 9.65 -6.76
CA GLY A 438 8.96 8.30 -7.28
C GLY A 438 10.22 7.69 -7.86
N TYR A 439 10.18 6.39 -8.06
CA TYR A 439 11.23 5.65 -8.76
C TYR A 439 11.46 6.20 -10.19
N PRO A 440 12.71 6.26 -10.69
CA PRO A 440 13.97 5.88 -10.02
C PRO A 440 14.58 6.99 -9.16
N LYS A 441 14.11 8.24 -9.29
CA LYS A 441 14.65 9.40 -8.56
C LYS A 441 14.54 9.27 -7.04
N LEU A 442 13.65 8.41 -6.56
CA LEU A 442 13.50 8.03 -5.16
C LEU A 442 14.83 7.66 -4.49
N PHE A 443 15.75 7.03 -5.23
CA PHE A 443 17.05 6.63 -4.71
C PHE A 443 18.00 7.79 -4.39
N ASP A 444 17.73 8.98 -4.95
CA ASP A 444 18.49 10.19 -4.71
C ASP A 444 17.84 11.07 -3.64
N CYS A 445 16.76 10.60 -3.03
CA CYS A 445 16.13 11.27 -1.90
C CYS A 445 17.01 11.13 -0.65
N LYS A 446 17.34 12.23 0.02
CA LYS A 446 18.22 12.21 1.20
C LYS A 446 17.59 11.47 2.38
N GLU A 447 16.29 11.63 2.57
CA GLU A 447 15.58 11.06 3.71
C GLU A 447 15.33 9.55 3.55
N VAL A 448 14.94 9.11 2.35
CA VAL A 448 14.45 7.73 2.14
C VAL A 448 15.27 6.91 1.14
N GLY A 449 16.21 7.53 0.41
CA GLY A 449 16.92 6.92 -0.70
C GLY A 449 17.80 5.73 -0.29
N THR A 450 18.45 5.81 0.87
CA THR A 450 19.23 4.70 1.44
C THR A 450 18.35 3.48 1.69
N GLN A 451 17.19 3.67 2.33
CA GLN A 451 16.25 2.59 2.61
C GLN A 451 15.60 2.05 1.34
N ALA A 452 15.28 2.93 0.38
CA ALA A 452 14.81 2.52 -0.94
C ALA A 452 15.80 1.59 -1.63
N ARG A 453 17.11 1.89 -1.60
CA ARG A 453 18.16 1.03 -2.18
C ARG A 453 18.27 -0.31 -1.47
N ILE A 454 18.20 -0.34 -0.13
CA ILE A 454 18.25 -1.59 0.64
C ILE A 454 17.08 -2.52 0.25
N VAL A 455 15.85 -2.00 0.29
CA VAL A 455 14.65 -2.79 -0.02
C VAL A 455 14.64 -3.22 -1.48
N PHE A 456 15.08 -2.35 -2.39
CA PHE A 456 15.24 -2.71 -3.80
C PHE A 456 16.24 -3.85 -3.96
N ASN A 457 17.41 -3.79 -3.33
CA ASN A 457 18.41 -4.85 -3.39
C ASN A 457 17.89 -6.17 -2.81
N ASP A 458 17.12 -6.12 -1.71
CA ASP A 458 16.47 -7.31 -1.15
C ASP A 458 15.45 -7.90 -2.14
N ALA A 459 14.61 -7.06 -2.75
CA ALA A 459 13.66 -7.48 -3.78
C ALA A 459 14.35 -8.06 -5.02
N GLN A 460 15.48 -7.49 -5.46
CA GLN A 460 16.27 -8.00 -6.57
C GLN A 460 16.87 -9.38 -6.27
N LYS A 461 17.34 -9.62 -5.04
CA LYS A 461 17.82 -10.94 -4.59
C LYS A 461 16.70 -11.98 -4.61
N ILE A 462 15.53 -11.64 -4.05
CA ILE A 462 14.36 -12.53 -4.05
C ILE A 462 13.89 -12.79 -5.50
N LEU A 463 13.86 -11.76 -6.35
CA LEU A 463 13.53 -11.90 -7.77
C LEU A 463 14.50 -12.83 -8.51
N SER A 464 15.81 -12.67 -8.26
CA SER A 464 16.84 -13.55 -8.83
C SER A 464 16.65 -15.00 -8.38
N ASN A 465 16.27 -15.21 -7.12
CA ASN A 465 15.95 -16.53 -6.60
C ASN A 465 14.69 -17.14 -7.26
N ILE A 466 13.64 -16.32 -7.46
CA ILE A 466 12.41 -16.70 -8.17
C ILE A 466 12.72 -17.18 -9.59
N VAL A 467 13.57 -16.43 -10.30
CA VAL A 467 14.00 -16.77 -11.66
C VAL A 467 14.84 -18.05 -11.68
N ALA A 468 15.90 -18.11 -10.87
CA ALA A 468 16.84 -19.22 -10.87
C ALA A 468 16.19 -20.57 -10.54
N HIS A 469 15.24 -20.58 -9.60
CA HIS A 469 14.56 -21.80 -9.15
C HIS A 469 13.17 -21.98 -9.73
N LYS A 470 12.74 -21.09 -10.65
CA LYS A 470 11.41 -21.11 -11.29
C LYS A 470 10.27 -21.25 -10.27
N ILE A 471 10.36 -20.46 -9.19
CA ILE A 471 9.44 -20.52 -8.05
C ILE A 471 8.00 -20.19 -8.50
N PHE A 472 7.88 -19.18 -9.37
CA PHE A 472 6.61 -18.75 -9.94
C PHE A 472 6.37 -19.35 -11.33
N SER A 473 5.10 -19.58 -11.64
CA SER A 473 4.64 -19.95 -12.97
C SER A 473 3.68 -18.88 -13.48
N ILE A 474 3.96 -18.29 -14.63
CA ILE A 474 3.13 -17.24 -15.22
C ILE A 474 2.37 -17.83 -16.40
N ARG A 475 1.04 -17.77 -16.33
CA ARG A 475 0.16 -18.26 -17.39
C ARG A 475 -0.74 -17.15 -17.88
N ALA A 476 -1.05 -17.18 -19.17
CA ALA A 476 -1.97 -16.23 -19.78
C ALA A 476 -2.80 -16.88 -20.88
N VAL A 477 -3.98 -16.33 -21.11
CA VAL A 477 -4.80 -16.63 -22.27
C VAL A 477 -5.19 -15.31 -22.92
N ILE A 478 -5.07 -15.26 -24.24
CA ILE A 478 -5.48 -14.14 -25.08
C ILE A 478 -6.46 -14.67 -26.11
N GLY A 479 -7.49 -13.90 -26.44
CA GLY A 479 -8.36 -14.24 -27.56
C GLY A 479 -8.74 -13.01 -28.38
N PHE A 480 -8.92 -13.21 -29.68
CA PHE A 480 -9.41 -12.18 -30.60
C PHE A 480 -10.71 -12.62 -31.26
N TYR A 481 -11.66 -11.71 -31.32
CA TYR A 481 -13.00 -11.98 -31.82
C TYR A 481 -13.44 -10.89 -32.79
N PRO A 482 -14.14 -11.24 -33.88
CA PRO A 482 -14.87 -10.26 -34.66
C PRO A 482 -15.95 -9.62 -33.78
N CYS A 483 -16.13 -8.31 -33.91
CA CYS A 483 -17.14 -7.56 -33.15
C CYS A 483 -17.69 -6.37 -33.94
N GLN A 484 -18.84 -5.89 -33.49
CA GLN A 484 -19.44 -4.63 -33.94
C GLN A 484 -20.17 -3.99 -32.78
N THR A 485 -20.52 -2.72 -32.91
CA THR A 485 -21.31 -2.03 -31.90
C THR A 485 -22.78 -1.94 -32.20
N LEU A 486 -23.57 -2.05 -31.14
CA LEU A 486 -24.99 -1.76 -31.14
C LEU A 486 -25.28 -0.81 -29.97
N GLY A 487 -25.39 0.48 -30.26
CA GLY A 487 -25.55 1.51 -29.23
C GLY A 487 -24.33 1.59 -28.31
N ASP A 488 -24.55 1.32 -27.02
CA ASP A 488 -23.50 1.37 -26.01
C ASP A 488 -22.78 0.02 -25.82
N ASP A 489 -23.13 -1.01 -26.58
CA ASP A 489 -22.60 -2.37 -26.41
C ASP A 489 -21.73 -2.83 -27.57
N ILE A 490 -20.89 -3.81 -27.27
CA ILE A 490 -20.02 -4.49 -28.24
C ILE A 490 -20.53 -5.93 -28.40
N LEU A 491 -21.10 -6.21 -29.57
CA LEU A 491 -21.54 -7.54 -29.97
C LEU A 491 -20.33 -8.36 -30.41
N ILE A 492 -20.17 -9.56 -29.86
CA ILE A 492 -19.04 -10.44 -30.15
C ILE A 492 -19.54 -11.63 -30.97
N TYR A 493 -18.88 -11.89 -32.09
CA TYR A 493 -19.23 -12.95 -33.02
C TYR A 493 -18.29 -14.16 -32.92
N ASP A 494 -18.78 -15.30 -33.40
CA ASP A 494 -18.03 -16.55 -33.48
C ASP A 494 -16.80 -16.36 -34.39
N PRO A 495 -15.58 -16.73 -33.94
CA PRO A 495 -14.37 -16.68 -34.77
C PRO A 495 -14.48 -17.41 -36.11
N GLN A 496 -15.35 -18.42 -36.19
CA GLN A 496 -15.57 -19.23 -37.40
C GLN A 496 -16.77 -18.75 -38.23
N ASP A 497 -17.67 -17.96 -37.65
CA ASP A 497 -18.87 -17.42 -38.31
C ASP A 497 -19.21 -16.02 -37.78
N SER A 498 -18.79 -15.00 -38.52
CA SER A 498 -19.00 -13.60 -38.15
C SER A 498 -20.47 -13.15 -38.17
N LYS A 499 -21.43 -14.02 -38.53
CA LYS A 499 -22.88 -13.74 -38.42
C LYS A 499 -23.50 -14.25 -37.13
N LYS A 500 -22.80 -15.14 -36.42
CA LYS A 500 -23.31 -15.76 -35.20
C LYS A 500 -22.80 -15.02 -33.98
N GLN A 501 -23.65 -14.23 -33.34
CA GLN A 501 -23.33 -13.59 -32.06
C GLN A 501 -23.20 -14.64 -30.96
N ILE A 502 -22.14 -14.59 -30.17
CA ILE A 502 -21.84 -15.54 -29.09
C ILE A 502 -21.79 -14.88 -27.70
N ALA A 503 -21.58 -13.56 -27.64
CA ALA A 503 -21.59 -12.78 -26.41
C ALA A 503 -21.83 -11.29 -26.69
N THR A 504 -22.03 -10.53 -25.61
CA THR A 504 -22.09 -9.07 -25.61
C THR A 504 -21.25 -8.56 -24.46
N LEU A 505 -20.42 -7.55 -24.70
CA LEU A 505 -19.81 -6.73 -23.66
C LEU A 505 -20.63 -5.45 -23.51
N PHE A 506 -21.05 -5.16 -22.29
CA PHE A 506 -22.02 -4.11 -22.02
C PHE A 506 -21.36 -2.81 -21.59
N GLY A 507 -21.52 -1.74 -22.37
CA GLY A 507 -20.91 -0.46 -22.07
C GLY A 507 -21.77 0.45 -21.20
N LEU A 508 -21.10 1.23 -20.36
CA LEU A 508 -21.65 2.38 -19.65
C LEU A 508 -21.14 3.67 -20.29
N ARG A 509 -22.01 4.67 -20.38
CA ARG A 509 -21.77 5.97 -21.01
C ARG A 509 -21.77 7.07 -19.96
N GLN A 510 -20.87 8.03 -20.10
CA GLN A 510 -20.86 9.24 -19.26
C GLN A 510 -22.23 9.96 -19.31
N GLN A 511 -22.73 10.43 -18.16
CA GLN A 511 -23.99 11.19 -18.08
C GLN A 511 -23.87 12.54 -17.35
N THR A 512 -22.80 12.78 -16.58
CA THR A 512 -22.60 14.06 -15.88
C THR A 512 -22.34 15.19 -16.90
N GLU A 513 -23.00 16.34 -16.77
CA GLU A 513 -22.79 17.51 -17.63
C GLU A 513 -21.32 17.97 -17.62
N ARG A 514 -20.79 18.34 -18.79
CA ARG A 514 -19.38 18.71 -18.99
C ARG A 514 -19.23 19.75 -20.10
N ASP A 515 -18.16 20.53 -20.01
CA ASP A 515 -17.87 21.62 -20.95
C ASP A 515 -17.66 21.14 -22.40
N SER A 516 -17.02 19.97 -22.58
CA SER A 516 -16.80 19.39 -23.92
C SER A 516 -18.09 19.01 -24.62
N ASN A 517 -19.18 18.81 -23.87
CA ASN A 517 -20.46 18.32 -24.37
C ASN A 517 -20.35 17.00 -25.16
N ILE A 518 -19.29 16.20 -24.92
CA ILE A 518 -19.05 14.87 -25.48
C ILE A 518 -19.10 13.84 -24.35
N TYR A 519 -19.85 12.76 -24.56
CA TYR A 519 -20.14 11.75 -23.55
C TYR A 519 -19.66 10.39 -24.03
N MET A 520 -18.52 9.94 -23.52
CA MET A 520 -17.84 8.74 -24.00
C MET A 520 -18.46 7.45 -23.45
N CYS A 521 -18.42 6.41 -24.28
CA CYS A 521 -18.61 5.01 -23.94
C CYS A 521 -17.51 4.17 -24.61
N LEU A 522 -17.15 3.02 -24.03
CA LEU A 522 -16.14 2.13 -24.64
C LEU A 522 -16.57 1.66 -26.03
N SER A 523 -17.86 1.45 -26.28
CA SER A 523 -18.36 1.07 -27.60
C SER A 523 -18.04 2.11 -28.68
N ASP A 524 -17.84 3.38 -28.32
CA ASP A 524 -17.59 4.42 -29.32
C ASP A 524 -16.28 4.18 -30.12
N PHE A 525 -15.37 3.35 -29.60
CA PHE A 525 -14.09 2.99 -30.23
C PHE A 525 -14.16 1.74 -31.13
N ILE A 526 -15.34 1.19 -31.40
CA ILE A 526 -15.53 0.01 -32.24
C ILE A 526 -16.54 0.33 -33.35
N SER A 527 -16.26 -0.15 -34.58
CA SER A 527 -17.10 0.12 -35.74
C SER A 527 -18.53 -0.42 -35.60
N SER A 528 -19.52 0.39 -35.97
CA SER A 528 -20.93 -0.02 -36.08
C SER A 528 -21.31 -0.50 -37.50
N THR A 529 -20.45 -0.29 -38.50
CA THR A 529 -20.76 -0.54 -39.92
C THR A 529 -19.93 -1.69 -40.49
N ASN A 530 -18.63 -1.70 -40.21
CA ASN A 530 -17.71 -2.74 -40.64
C ASN A 530 -17.49 -3.75 -39.51
N ILE A 531 -17.06 -4.97 -39.85
CA ILE A 531 -16.57 -5.92 -38.86
C ILE A 531 -15.26 -5.37 -38.31
N ASP A 532 -15.26 -5.10 -37.01
CA ASP A 532 -14.08 -4.72 -36.23
C ASP A 532 -13.61 -5.91 -35.39
N TYR A 533 -12.59 -5.70 -34.56
CA TYR A 533 -12.04 -6.73 -33.70
C TYR A 533 -11.84 -6.23 -32.28
N ILE A 534 -12.01 -7.16 -31.35
CA ILE A 534 -11.72 -6.93 -29.93
C ILE A 534 -10.83 -8.06 -29.43
N GLY A 535 -9.84 -7.70 -28.62
CA GLY A 535 -9.05 -8.66 -27.88
C GLY A 535 -9.52 -8.77 -26.44
N LEU A 536 -9.32 -9.93 -25.83
CA LEU A 536 -9.53 -10.16 -24.41
C LEU A 536 -8.33 -10.91 -23.86
N PHE A 537 -8.00 -10.68 -22.59
CA PHE A 537 -6.93 -11.41 -21.92
C PHE A 537 -7.23 -11.68 -20.46
N ALA A 538 -6.63 -12.75 -19.95
CA ALA A 538 -6.47 -13.02 -18.52
C ALA A 538 -5.09 -13.64 -18.28
N LEU A 539 -4.43 -13.23 -17.21
CA LEU A 539 -3.13 -13.75 -16.81
C LEU A 539 -3.01 -13.81 -15.29
N ALA A 540 -2.14 -14.69 -14.81
CA ALA A 540 -1.87 -14.85 -13.39
C ALA A 540 -0.44 -15.33 -13.13
N VAL A 541 0.08 -14.94 -11.97
CA VAL A 541 1.30 -15.49 -11.37
C VAL A 541 0.89 -16.52 -10.31
N PHE A 542 1.19 -17.78 -10.56
CA PHE A 542 0.90 -18.89 -9.66
C PHE A 542 2.03 -19.12 -8.65
N ASN A 543 1.69 -19.83 -7.57
CA ASN A 543 2.55 -20.20 -6.42
C ASN A 543 2.96 -19.06 -5.49
N VAL A 544 2.59 -17.80 -5.77
CA VAL A 544 2.91 -16.63 -4.92
C VAL A 544 2.45 -16.85 -3.48
N GLU A 545 1.16 -17.15 -3.28
CA GLU A 545 0.58 -17.33 -1.95
C GLU A 545 1.14 -18.54 -1.19
N GLN A 546 1.37 -19.66 -1.89
CA GLN A 546 1.92 -20.88 -1.28
C GLN A 546 3.33 -20.63 -0.73
N GLU A 547 4.18 -19.93 -1.49
CA GLU A 547 5.54 -19.60 -1.08
C GLU A 547 5.57 -18.51 -0.01
N ALA A 548 4.69 -17.51 -0.12
CA ALA A 548 4.52 -16.48 0.91
C ALA A 548 4.10 -17.10 2.26
N GLN A 549 3.18 -18.06 2.23
CA GLN A 549 2.73 -18.79 3.42
C GLN A 549 3.85 -19.68 3.98
N ARG A 550 4.64 -20.34 3.11
CA ARG A 550 5.80 -21.14 3.51
C ARG A 550 6.80 -20.30 4.31
N LEU A 551 7.11 -19.08 3.87
CA LEU A 551 8.01 -18.15 4.56
C LEU A 551 7.50 -17.75 5.95
N VAL A 552 6.20 -17.43 6.08
CA VAL A 552 5.62 -17.04 7.38
C VAL A 552 5.59 -18.24 8.34
N GLN A 553 5.10 -19.39 7.89
CA GLN A 553 4.86 -20.54 8.77
C GLN A 553 6.14 -21.29 9.16
N LYS A 554 7.10 -21.43 8.23
CA LYS A 554 8.32 -22.21 8.48
C LYS A 554 9.49 -21.35 8.92
N GLU A 555 9.57 -20.11 8.42
CA GLU A 555 10.75 -19.26 8.61
C GLU A 555 10.44 -18.03 9.48
N THR A 556 9.17 -17.81 9.86
CA THR A 556 8.72 -16.62 10.60
C THR A 556 9.11 -15.31 9.87
N ASP A 557 9.20 -15.35 8.53
CA ASP A 557 9.73 -14.24 7.73
C ASP A 557 8.61 -13.45 7.01
N ASP A 558 7.90 -12.62 7.78
CA ASP A 558 6.87 -11.73 7.23
C ASP A 558 7.43 -10.74 6.19
N TYR A 559 8.67 -10.30 6.36
CA TYR A 559 9.32 -9.35 5.45
C TYR A 559 9.47 -9.93 4.05
N SER A 560 10.10 -11.11 3.96
CA SER A 560 10.29 -11.78 2.67
C SER A 560 8.95 -12.22 2.08
N SER A 561 7.99 -12.62 2.91
CA SER A 561 6.62 -12.95 2.47
C SER A 561 5.93 -11.78 1.79
N ILE A 562 5.96 -10.58 2.39
CA ILE A 562 5.38 -9.36 1.81
C ILE A 562 6.08 -8.98 0.51
N ILE A 563 7.42 -8.99 0.48
CA ILE A 563 8.17 -8.70 -0.76
C ILE A 563 7.83 -9.70 -1.86
N LEU A 564 7.72 -10.99 -1.52
CA LEU A 564 7.40 -12.04 -2.48
C LEU A 564 6.00 -11.84 -3.09
N LYS A 565 4.99 -11.47 -2.28
CA LYS A 565 3.65 -11.10 -2.78
C LYS A 565 3.70 -9.87 -3.68
N LEU A 566 4.40 -8.81 -3.25
CA LEU A 566 4.56 -7.60 -4.05
C LEU A 566 5.26 -7.86 -5.39
N LEU A 567 6.27 -8.73 -5.41
CA LEU A 567 6.93 -9.17 -6.65
C LEU A 567 5.98 -9.97 -7.54
N GLY A 568 5.11 -10.81 -6.97
CA GLY A 568 4.02 -11.47 -7.70
C GLY A 568 3.14 -10.46 -8.44
N ASP A 569 2.68 -9.42 -7.75
CA ASP A 569 1.86 -8.36 -8.36
C ASP A 569 2.64 -7.57 -9.42
N ARG A 570 3.91 -7.25 -9.15
CA ARG A 570 4.78 -6.56 -10.13
C ARG A 570 4.98 -7.39 -11.39
N LEU A 571 5.13 -8.70 -11.26
CA LEU A 571 5.28 -9.62 -12.40
C LEU A 571 3.97 -9.81 -13.16
N ALA A 572 2.82 -9.80 -12.49
CA ALA A 572 1.51 -9.83 -13.14
C ALA A 572 1.32 -8.58 -14.04
N GLU A 573 1.60 -7.39 -13.50
CA GLU A 573 1.50 -6.13 -14.25
C GLU A 573 2.54 -6.03 -15.38
N ALA A 574 3.78 -6.45 -15.11
CA ALA A 574 4.83 -6.52 -16.12
C ALA A 574 4.44 -7.48 -17.27
N CYS A 575 3.81 -8.61 -16.95
CA CYS A 575 3.27 -9.54 -17.93
C CYS A 575 2.13 -8.92 -18.75
N ALA A 576 1.26 -8.12 -18.12
CA ALA A 576 0.20 -7.42 -18.83
C ALA A 576 0.75 -6.42 -19.85
N GLU A 577 1.79 -5.66 -19.48
CA GLU A 577 2.47 -4.72 -20.38
C GLU A 577 3.20 -5.45 -21.51
N TYR A 578 3.96 -6.50 -21.20
CA TYR A 578 4.66 -7.33 -22.17
C TYR A 578 3.71 -7.97 -23.19
N LEU A 579 2.63 -8.61 -22.71
CA LEU A 579 1.64 -9.23 -23.60
C LEU A 579 0.92 -8.19 -24.44
N HIS A 580 0.61 -7.02 -23.87
CA HIS A 580 -0.01 -5.96 -24.65
C HIS A 580 0.92 -5.49 -25.78
N GLU A 581 2.22 -5.29 -25.52
CA GLU A 581 3.18 -4.99 -26.57
C GLU A 581 3.23 -6.09 -27.65
N CYS A 582 3.31 -7.36 -27.26
CA CYS A 582 3.24 -8.48 -28.20
C CYS A 582 1.94 -8.48 -29.02
N VAL A 583 0.80 -8.11 -28.41
CA VAL A 583 -0.47 -7.96 -29.10
C VAL A 583 -0.39 -6.87 -30.17
N ARG A 584 0.09 -5.67 -29.82
CA ARG A 584 0.18 -4.55 -30.77
C ARG A 584 1.11 -4.85 -31.94
N ARG A 585 2.26 -5.46 -31.66
CA ARG A 585 3.35 -5.64 -32.64
C ARG A 585 3.20 -6.90 -33.49
N GLU A 586 2.78 -8.01 -32.87
CA GLU A 586 2.89 -9.35 -33.46
C GLU A 586 1.54 -10.07 -33.57
N LEU A 587 0.74 -10.13 -32.50
CA LEU A 587 -0.43 -11.01 -32.47
C LEU A 587 -1.66 -10.37 -33.14
N TRP A 588 -1.94 -9.11 -32.84
CA TRP A 588 -2.91 -8.30 -33.59
C TRP A 588 -2.20 -7.54 -34.73
N ALA A 589 -0.96 -7.10 -34.48
CA ALA A 589 -0.08 -6.52 -35.50
C ALA A 589 -0.61 -5.23 -36.16
N TYR A 590 -1.41 -4.43 -35.44
CA TYR A 590 -1.82 -3.10 -35.92
C TYR A 590 -0.71 -2.05 -35.79
N ALA A 591 0.37 -2.33 -35.03
CA ALA A 591 1.51 -1.45 -34.82
C ALA A 591 2.85 -2.21 -34.94
N SER A 592 3.03 -3.00 -36.01
CA SER A 592 4.23 -3.85 -36.18
C SER A 592 5.57 -3.11 -36.21
N ASN A 593 5.57 -1.82 -36.58
CA ASN A 593 6.78 -0.98 -36.61
C ASN A 593 6.99 -0.19 -35.29
N GLU A 594 6.20 -0.46 -34.25
CA GLU A 594 6.37 0.17 -32.93
C GLU A 594 7.76 -0.11 -32.36
N ASN A 595 8.43 0.94 -31.89
CA ASN A 595 9.74 0.88 -31.23
C ASN A 595 9.76 1.85 -30.05
N LEU A 596 9.05 1.49 -28.99
CA LEU A 596 8.92 2.31 -27.77
C LEU A 596 9.91 1.86 -26.71
N SER A 597 10.41 2.82 -25.93
CA SER A 597 11.15 2.48 -24.71
C SER A 597 10.18 2.02 -23.61
N ILE A 598 10.66 1.25 -22.64
CA ILE A 598 9.86 0.86 -21.45
C ILE A 598 9.21 2.09 -20.79
N LYS A 599 9.93 3.21 -20.71
CA LYS A 599 9.40 4.45 -20.15
C LYS A 599 8.20 4.98 -20.94
N ASP A 600 8.24 4.86 -22.26
CA ASP A 600 7.14 5.27 -23.14
C ASP A 600 5.95 4.31 -23.02
N LEU A 601 6.19 3.00 -22.85
CA LEU A 601 5.16 2.01 -22.56
C LEU A 601 4.42 2.33 -21.25
N LEU A 602 5.17 2.53 -20.16
CA LEU A 602 4.60 2.89 -18.85
C LEU A 602 3.90 4.26 -18.86
N SER A 603 4.22 5.11 -19.83
CA SER A 603 3.55 6.40 -20.06
C SER A 603 2.39 6.30 -21.06
N VAL A 604 2.02 5.08 -21.49
CA VAL A 604 0.91 4.80 -22.41
C VAL A 604 1.04 5.58 -23.74
N LYS A 605 2.25 5.64 -24.30
CA LYS A 605 2.50 6.34 -25.58
C LYS A 605 2.28 5.48 -26.83
N TYR A 606 1.72 4.28 -26.66
CA TYR A 606 1.33 3.41 -27.77
C TYR A 606 -0.10 3.70 -28.24
N GLN A 607 -0.41 3.24 -29.45
CA GLN A 607 -1.78 3.18 -29.96
C GLN A 607 -2.57 2.09 -29.24
N GLY A 608 -3.84 2.36 -28.94
CA GLY A 608 -4.77 1.41 -28.34
C GLY A 608 -4.73 1.39 -26.82
N ILE A 609 -5.75 0.76 -26.23
CA ILE A 609 -5.93 0.65 -24.77
C ILE A 609 -6.26 -0.78 -24.35
N ARG A 610 -6.11 -1.05 -23.05
CA ARG A 610 -6.42 -2.35 -22.45
C ARG A 610 -7.34 -2.25 -21.21
N PRO A 611 -8.57 -1.72 -21.35
CA PRO A 611 -9.44 -1.46 -20.20
C PRO A 611 -9.83 -2.75 -19.49
N ALA A 612 -9.82 -2.70 -18.16
CA ALA A 612 -10.16 -3.81 -17.28
C ALA A 612 -11.48 -3.53 -16.54
N ALA A 613 -12.31 -4.56 -16.39
CA ALA A 613 -13.57 -4.47 -15.65
C ALA A 613 -13.33 -4.24 -14.15
N GLY A 614 -13.94 -3.20 -13.61
CA GLY A 614 -13.72 -2.64 -12.26
C GLY A 614 -12.95 -1.31 -12.25
N TYR A 615 -12.27 -0.96 -13.34
CA TYR A 615 -11.65 0.36 -13.49
C TYR A 615 -12.68 1.42 -13.88
N PRO A 616 -12.39 2.72 -13.68
CA PRO A 616 -13.34 3.80 -13.96
C PRO A 616 -13.91 3.83 -15.39
N THR A 617 -13.20 3.28 -16.38
CA THR A 617 -13.65 3.19 -17.77
C THR A 617 -14.71 2.11 -17.98
N GLN A 618 -14.68 1.05 -17.17
CA GLN A 618 -15.71 0.02 -17.13
C GLN A 618 -15.89 -0.44 -15.68
N PRO A 619 -16.67 0.28 -14.86
CA PRO A 619 -16.75 0.04 -13.42
C PRO A 619 -17.53 -1.22 -13.06
N ASP A 620 -18.32 -1.79 -13.98
CA ASP A 620 -19.04 -3.04 -13.73
C ASP A 620 -18.08 -4.25 -13.65
N HIS A 621 -17.98 -4.85 -12.46
CA HIS A 621 -17.15 -6.02 -12.26
C HIS A 621 -17.68 -7.27 -13.00
N THR A 622 -18.99 -7.36 -13.26
CA THR A 622 -19.64 -8.53 -13.84
C THR A 622 -19.27 -8.80 -15.30
N GLU A 623 -18.70 -7.82 -16.00
CA GLU A 623 -18.13 -8.04 -17.34
C GLU A 623 -16.97 -9.04 -17.36
N LYS A 624 -16.32 -9.30 -16.20
CA LYS A 624 -15.36 -10.41 -16.05
C LYS A 624 -15.98 -11.77 -16.39
N LEU A 625 -17.27 -11.98 -16.12
CA LEU A 625 -17.95 -13.24 -16.44
C LEU A 625 -17.94 -13.51 -17.95
N THR A 626 -18.14 -12.47 -18.76
CA THR A 626 -18.07 -12.57 -20.22
C THR A 626 -16.66 -12.90 -20.69
N ILE A 627 -15.63 -12.25 -20.11
CA ILE A 627 -14.22 -12.55 -20.39
C ILE A 627 -13.92 -14.01 -20.04
N TRP A 628 -14.33 -14.47 -18.86
CA TRP A 628 -14.11 -15.84 -18.39
C TRP A 628 -14.72 -16.89 -19.30
N LYS A 629 -15.97 -16.65 -19.73
CA LYS A 629 -16.70 -17.53 -20.64
C LYS A 629 -16.05 -17.60 -22.03
N LEU A 630 -15.71 -16.45 -22.62
CA LEU A 630 -15.16 -16.40 -23.98
C LEU A 630 -13.78 -17.03 -24.07
N LEU A 631 -12.91 -16.73 -23.09
CA LEU A 631 -11.54 -17.24 -23.06
C LEU A 631 -11.41 -18.61 -22.39
N ASN A 632 -12.50 -19.16 -21.83
CA ASN A 632 -12.50 -20.41 -21.08
C ASN A 632 -11.41 -20.41 -19.99
N VAL A 633 -11.33 -19.32 -19.20
CA VAL A 633 -10.14 -18.96 -18.40
C VAL A 633 -9.81 -20.01 -17.33
N LYS A 634 -10.84 -20.48 -16.61
CA LYS A 634 -10.67 -21.44 -15.50
C LYS A 634 -10.08 -22.74 -16.02
N GLU A 635 -10.64 -23.29 -17.08
CA GLU A 635 -10.23 -24.55 -17.68
C GLU A 635 -8.89 -24.42 -18.44
N SER A 636 -8.63 -23.26 -19.05
CA SER A 636 -7.45 -23.04 -19.90
C SER A 636 -6.18 -22.75 -19.09
N ILE A 637 -6.27 -21.92 -18.04
CA ILE A 637 -5.11 -21.48 -17.28
C ILE A 637 -5.25 -21.56 -15.75
N GLY A 638 -6.46 -21.86 -15.23
CA GLY A 638 -6.68 -22.11 -13.80
C GLY A 638 -7.00 -20.88 -12.96
N ILE A 639 -7.35 -19.74 -13.57
CA ILE A 639 -7.74 -18.54 -12.81
C ILE A 639 -9.24 -18.61 -12.51
N GLU A 640 -9.60 -18.47 -11.24
CA GLU A 640 -10.99 -18.50 -10.77
C GLU A 640 -11.51 -17.09 -10.44
N LEU A 641 -12.84 -16.93 -10.41
CA LEU A 641 -13.51 -15.74 -9.90
C LEU A 641 -14.23 -16.08 -8.60
N THR A 642 -14.10 -15.21 -7.60
CA THR A 642 -14.91 -15.28 -6.38
C THR A 642 -16.34 -14.82 -6.64
N GLU A 643 -17.21 -14.93 -5.64
CA GLU A 643 -18.60 -14.41 -5.70
C GLU A 643 -18.67 -12.89 -5.89
N SER A 644 -17.65 -12.14 -5.46
CA SER A 644 -17.51 -10.70 -5.72
C SER A 644 -16.66 -10.39 -6.97
N LEU A 645 -16.31 -11.44 -7.72
CA LEU A 645 -15.54 -11.39 -8.96
C LEU A 645 -14.10 -10.88 -8.78
N ALA A 646 -13.51 -11.09 -7.60
CA ALA A 646 -12.07 -11.01 -7.44
C ALA A 646 -11.42 -12.21 -8.15
N MET A 647 -10.22 -12.02 -8.71
CA MET A 647 -9.50 -13.07 -9.43
C MET A 647 -8.62 -13.89 -8.46
N GLN A 648 -8.55 -15.21 -8.69
CA GLN A 648 -7.67 -16.11 -7.93
C GLN A 648 -6.72 -16.85 -8.87
N PRO A 649 -5.39 -16.77 -8.68
CA PRO A 649 -4.69 -16.14 -7.54
C PRO A 649 -4.76 -14.60 -7.53
N PRO A 650 -4.44 -13.92 -6.41
CA PRO A 650 -4.53 -12.45 -6.30
C PRO A 650 -3.67 -11.69 -7.31
N SER A 651 -2.45 -12.16 -7.57
CA SER A 651 -1.55 -11.59 -8.58
C SER A 651 -2.01 -11.96 -10.00
N SER A 652 -3.14 -11.38 -10.42
CA SER A 652 -3.80 -11.61 -11.71
C SER A 652 -4.23 -10.31 -12.36
N VAL A 653 -4.25 -10.29 -13.69
CA VAL A 653 -4.76 -9.16 -14.49
C VAL A 653 -5.65 -9.71 -15.59
N SER A 654 -6.78 -9.06 -15.84
CA SER A 654 -7.65 -9.37 -16.99
C SER A 654 -8.23 -8.09 -17.57
N GLY A 655 -8.62 -8.14 -18.84
CA GLY A 655 -9.19 -6.99 -19.52
C GLY A 655 -9.43 -7.22 -21.00
N LEU A 656 -9.70 -6.12 -21.67
CA LEU A 656 -9.92 -6.06 -23.12
C LEU A 656 -8.65 -5.52 -23.80
N TYR A 657 -8.58 -5.65 -25.12
CA TYR A 657 -7.67 -4.91 -25.99
C TYR A 657 -8.49 -4.20 -27.05
N MET A 658 -8.23 -2.91 -27.24
CA MET A 658 -8.87 -2.07 -28.25
C MET A 658 -7.80 -1.39 -29.10
N ALA A 659 -7.91 -1.53 -30.42
CA ALA A 659 -6.89 -1.08 -31.36
C ALA A 659 -7.10 0.34 -31.90
N HIS A 660 -8.26 0.95 -31.66
CA HIS A 660 -8.59 2.25 -32.23
C HIS A 660 -7.56 3.32 -31.79
N PRO A 661 -7.00 4.12 -32.72
CA PRO A 661 -5.91 5.06 -32.44
C PRO A 661 -6.28 6.16 -31.47
N GLU A 662 -7.55 6.56 -31.47
CA GLU A 662 -8.08 7.58 -30.58
C GLU A 662 -8.72 7.00 -29.30
N SER A 663 -8.62 5.68 -29.09
CA SER A 663 -9.11 5.08 -27.85
C SER A 663 -8.32 5.59 -26.66
N THR A 664 -9.02 5.98 -25.60
CA THR A 664 -8.42 6.54 -24.39
C THR A 664 -9.12 6.01 -23.15
N TYR A 665 -8.39 6.00 -22.03
CA TYR A 665 -9.00 5.75 -20.73
C TYR A 665 -9.77 6.98 -20.28
N PHE A 666 -11.02 6.79 -19.88
CA PHE A 666 -11.86 7.81 -19.29
C PHE A 666 -12.58 7.25 -18.05
N ALA A 667 -13.12 8.12 -17.20
CA ALA A 667 -14.02 7.69 -16.14
C ALA A 667 -15.48 7.83 -16.60
N VAL A 668 -16.29 6.79 -16.46
CA VAL A 668 -17.75 6.85 -16.72
C VAL A 668 -18.40 7.94 -15.85
N GLY A 669 -17.90 8.11 -14.62
CA GLY A 669 -18.42 9.12 -13.70
C GLY A 669 -19.79 8.73 -13.15
N LYS A 670 -20.57 9.73 -12.71
CA LYS A 670 -21.88 9.48 -12.10
C LYS A 670 -22.97 9.23 -13.14
N ILE A 671 -23.75 8.18 -12.93
CA ILE A 671 -24.86 7.75 -13.81
C ILE A 671 -26.22 7.87 -13.10
N ASN A 672 -27.26 8.15 -13.87
CA ASN A 672 -28.62 8.37 -13.39
C ASN A 672 -29.50 7.10 -13.55
N GLN A 673 -30.70 7.13 -12.98
CA GLN A 673 -31.61 5.98 -12.92
C GLN A 673 -32.01 5.44 -14.29
N ASP A 674 -32.16 6.32 -15.28
CA ASP A 674 -32.55 5.95 -16.64
C ASP A 674 -31.54 5.00 -17.30
N GLN A 675 -30.24 5.26 -17.13
CA GLN A 675 -29.20 4.37 -17.62
C GLN A 675 -29.11 3.08 -16.79
N VAL A 676 -29.32 3.14 -15.47
CA VAL A 676 -29.32 1.94 -14.62
C VAL A 676 -30.42 0.97 -15.03
N HIS A 677 -31.64 1.48 -15.26
CA HIS A 677 -32.77 0.66 -15.69
C HIS A 677 -32.51 0.05 -17.06
N GLU A 678 -32.03 0.85 -18.01
CA GLU A 678 -31.74 0.37 -19.36
C GLU A 678 -30.57 -0.63 -19.39
N TYR A 679 -29.56 -0.45 -18.54
CA TYR A 679 -28.45 -1.40 -18.38
C TYR A 679 -28.93 -2.71 -17.75
N ALA A 680 -29.83 -2.65 -16.78
CA ALA A 680 -30.46 -3.82 -16.17
C ALA A 680 -31.23 -4.66 -17.20
N ASP A 681 -32.04 -3.99 -18.02
CA ASP A 681 -32.78 -4.64 -19.12
C ASP A 681 -31.83 -5.31 -20.13
N ARG A 682 -30.77 -4.60 -20.55
CA ARG A 682 -29.78 -5.13 -21.51
C ARG A 682 -29.05 -6.35 -20.98
N LYS A 683 -28.70 -6.37 -19.68
CA LYS A 683 -28.01 -7.50 -19.04
C LYS A 683 -28.93 -8.62 -18.59
N GLY A 684 -30.25 -8.41 -18.60
CA GLY A 684 -31.21 -9.34 -18.01
C GLY A 684 -31.02 -9.50 -16.50
N MET A 685 -30.59 -8.43 -15.82
CA MET A 685 -30.41 -8.37 -14.37
C MET A 685 -31.53 -7.54 -13.74
N SER A 686 -31.81 -7.75 -12.45
CA SER A 686 -32.71 -6.85 -11.74
C SER A 686 -32.05 -5.49 -11.51
N ILE A 687 -32.85 -4.42 -11.42
CA ILE A 687 -32.36 -3.06 -11.12
C ILE A 687 -31.54 -3.07 -9.83
N LYS A 688 -32.00 -3.76 -8.79
CA LYS A 688 -31.30 -3.86 -7.50
C LYS A 688 -29.92 -4.51 -7.62
N GLU A 689 -29.76 -5.51 -8.49
CA GLU A 689 -28.45 -6.13 -8.73
C GLU A 689 -27.51 -5.17 -9.44
N VAL A 690 -27.99 -4.42 -10.44
CA VAL A 690 -27.19 -3.40 -11.13
C VAL A 690 -26.80 -2.28 -10.17
N GLU A 691 -27.73 -1.78 -9.36
CA GLU A 691 -27.45 -0.75 -8.34
C GLU A 691 -26.40 -1.21 -7.33
N LYS A 692 -26.40 -2.50 -6.97
CA LYS A 692 -25.37 -3.09 -6.12
C LYS A 692 -24.00 -3.01 -6.80
N TRP A 693 -23.87 -3.55 -8.02
CA TRP A 693 -22.58 -3.57 -8.72
C TRP A 693 -22.06 -2.19 -9.10
N LEU A 694 -22.96 -1.23 -9.33
CA LEU A 694 -22.65 0.14 -9.74
C LEU A 694 -22.76 1.16 -8.60
N SER A 695 -22.87 0.72 -7.34
CA SER A 695 -23.15 1.57 -6.17
C SER A 695 -22.22 2.78 -6.06
N SER A 696 -20.94 2.58 -6.37
CA SER A 696 -19.91 3.63 -6.35
C SER A 696 -20.14 4.78 -7.36
N ILE A 697 -20.87 4.52 -8.45
CA ILE A 697 -21.07 5.47 -9.56
C ILE A 697 -22.50 5.98 -9.69
N LEU A 698 -23.41 5.63 -8.79
CA LEU A 698 -24.78 6.18 -8.82
C LEU A 698 -24.79 7.67 -8.47
N ALA A 699 -25.56 8.45 -9.25
CA ALA A 699 -25.80 9.88 -9.04
C ALA A 699 -26.95 10.16 -8.06
N TYR A 700 -27.56 9.12 -7.51
CA TYR A 700 -28.72 9.18 -6.63
C TYR A 700 -28.53 8.21 -5.45
N ASP A 701 -29.30 8.40 -4.38
CA ASP A 701 -29.23 7.53 -3.21
C ASP A 701 -30.31 6.46 -3.25
N VAL A 702 -29.89 5.20 -3.35
CA VAL A 702 -30.77 4.02 -3.39
C VAL A 702 -31.56 3.86 -2.09
N ASP A 703 -30.98 4.25 -0.96
CA ASP A 703 -31.62 4.13 0.37
C ASP A 703 -32.69 5.22 0.64
N SER A 704 -32.78 6.23 -0.24
CA SER A 704 -33.72 7.36 -0.09
C SER A 704 -35.04 7.21 -0.85
N GLN A 705 -35.19 6.09 -1.56
CA GLN A 705 -36.40 5.66 -2.27
C GLN A 705 -37.06 4.50 -1.52
#